data_AF-A0A8H7B2P5-F1
#
_entry.id   AF-A0A8H7B2P5-F1
#
_cell.length_a   1.000
_cell.length_b   1.000
_cell.length_c   1.000
_cell.angle_alpha   90.00
_cell.angle_beta   90.00
_cell.angle_gamma   90.00
#
_symmetry.space_group_name_H-M   'P 1'
#
loop_
_entity.id
_entity.type
_entity.pdbx_description
1 polymer ?
#
loop_
_entity_poly.entity_id
_entity_poly.type
_entity_poly.pdbx_seq_one_letter_code
_entity_poly.pdbx_strand_id
1 'polypeptide(L)'
;MSFIVEHAKQAVTDKQTNVVIFSATAIALYGYDQGMMSLINTNNDYLSTMGLEEESPVVGVIVAVYYLGCAVGAVLFSMLADKLGRKKSIFASLATASLGNLIMFVAGMGMLGKSTEIALGVMLAGRVVMGLGVGGIDAVIPTYSSELSSDDSRGKALAQEFQSNIFGLVMAFGVNLLVTILLGKQNQWAWRIPIIVMQIYPVLLMAVVERLPESPRWFIFHDRQEDAKNALNDIYGDEGKEKLDELLEQHEKEKDVKVGYLDMLTPGHEQFHPTMVTVMCQVNQALTGYGAVSVYGPQIFELLGFSVRNSEYLTLGNYTSYFFLMTLAWLLIDALGRRQLMIQGSIVLSSSFALLAVFGGLAAKSDSIDIPVIIPGIIGTVILFVATGAFGIGWLSTVWLFPTEVFPTTARAQGTAISVIIWGLANFAITFLTPVLFNNLDYFIFLVFAATNAFAGLWTYFYLPETGGRTFDENMDFFKEAGETGTWRVGKVRKGEWKKMLYDDPEGEGALSDSPQDSDIYQSSYLGGEHNIDPSDLPQFTQIWNASFNADEKHWARPLIHTLSSTGRQIVFTASTENRIRTFDAETGQLLNERQVAPPWPMDQAFCTTHVSKTLGIMGTPVIYPEDGNEIAFFYVKSYIENYREPGGAFPPLNSVYYLYGVYLDTLQDLYKYPMIIDGQPSDNDIRKTFLGGLVLQRPALLLLGDVLYAGFGGLCDAFNYTGSVVAVNLATQSTYTWTTQAGNTSLYNDDWTAWHGGGAGGIWQAGMGLSSDGKDVFFTIDNGGGSTATTLDVTPKEGRKPLAVLSETVARITLDEASGAGIKLVDFFRPSDWQTDSGQDIGSGGLAILDNSIFKTMNGKRIGVATSTNPKMYVTEVDNLGGYLQGKDGTDGILQTIALEGEVFGAIGSYPLEGGYIYVNPGNTALSAYAFTQNASSLFSFAGKSSEPNGHWGGAGLPTITSSHGQSGTGIVWATDVQAGLRAFKAVPVNGTLVELPLPKVEGAVKFGRPVFGNRKVFVVDGQGRLIALGKRLK
;
A
#
# COMPACT_ATOMS: atom_id res chain seq x y z
N MET A 1 -17.50 -23.85 -17.42
CA MET A 1 -18.96 -23.61 -17.31
C MET A 1 -19.41 -23.48 -15.85
N SER A 2 -18.88 -24.24 -14.87
CA SER A 2 -19.25 -24.07 -13.45
C SER A 2 -18.81 -22.73 -12.86
N PHE A 3 -17.61 -22.22 -13.18
CA PHE A 3 -17.12 -20.90 -12.75
C PHE A 3 -18.09 -19.76 -13.10
N ILE A 4 -18.60 -19.75 -14.34
CA ILE A 4 -19.56 -18.75 -14.83
C ILE A 4 -20.93 -18.92 -14.14
N VAL A 5 -21.35 -20.16 -13.88
CA VAL A 5 -22.65 -20.45 -13.22
C VAL A 5 -22.59 -20.15 -11.71
N GLU A 6 -21.46 -20.36 -11.05
CA GLU A 6 -21.23 -19.96 -9.65
C GLU A 6 -21.14 -18.44 -9.50
N HIS A 7 -20.39 -17.75 -10.36
CA HIS A 7 -20.34 -16.28 -10.36
C HIS A 7 -21.69 -15.67 -10.71
N ALA A 8 -22.44 -16.27 -11.64
CA ALA A 8 -23.80 -15.84 -11.95
C ALA A 8 -24.78 -16.12 -10.79
N LYS A 9 -24.58 -17.17 -10.00
CA LYS A 9 -25.37 -17.43 -8.78
C LYS A 9 -25.00 -16.47 -7.65
N GLN A 10 -23.72 -16.23 -7.41
CA GLN A 10 -23.22 -15.23 -6.45
C GLN A 10 -23.71 -13.82 -6.80
N ALA A 11 -23.64 -13.42 -8.07
CA ALA A 11 -24.17 -12.13 -8.53
C ALA A 11 -25.68 -11.97 -8.29
N VAL A 12 -26.44 -13.08 -8.23
CA VAL A 12 -27.88 -13.05 -7.93
C VAL A 12 -28.16 -12.98 -6.42
N THR A 13 -27.28 -13.51 -5.57
CA THR A 13 -27.49 -13.58 -4.11
C THR A 13 -26.76 -12.50 -3.29
N ASP A 14 -25.63 -11.99 -3.77
CA ASP A 14 -24.83 -10.99 -3.05
C ASP A 14 -25.31 -9.56 -3.36
N LYS A 15 -25.63 -8.80 -2.31
CA LYS A 15 -26.14 -7.42 -2.44
C LYS A 15 -25.05 -6.42 -2.84
N GLN A 16 -23.79 -6.62 -2.43
CA GLN A 16 -22.69 -5.74 -2.83
C GLN A 16 -22.41 -5.86 -4.33
N THR A 17 -22.27 -7.09 -4.82
CA THR A 17 -22.11 -7.34 -6.27
C THR A 17 -23.28 -6.78 -7.09
N ASN A 18 -24.52 -6.87 -6.58
CA ASN A 18 -25.69 -6.28 -7.23
C ASN A 18 -25.60 -4.75 -7.35
N VAL A 19 -25.10 -4.05 -6.31
CA VAL A 19 -24.90 -2.60 -6.34
C VAL A 19 -23.84 -2.22 -7.37
N VAL A 20 -22.70 -2.90 -7.38
CA VAL A 20 -21.61 -2.61 -8.34
C VAL A 20 -22.06 -2.85 -9.79
N ILE A 21 -22.72 -3.98 -10.08
CA ILE A 21 -23.24 -4.28 -11.43
C ILE A 21 -24.28 -3.25 -11.86
N PHE A 22 -25.16 -2.83 -10.95
CA PHE A 22 -26.16 -1.81 -11.22
C PHE A 22 -25.51 -0.46 -11.55
N SER A 23 -24.57 0.00 -10.71
CA SER A 23 -23.84 1.25 -10.89
C SER A 23 -23.07 1.27 -12.21
N ALA A 24 -22.32 0.20 -12.50
CA ALA A 24 -21.59 0.03 -13.75
C ALA A 24 -22.51 0.05 -14.99
N THR A 25 -23.65 -0.65 -14.93
CA THR A 25 -24.64 -0.68 -16.03
C THR A 25 -25.29 0.68 -16.25
N ALA A 26 -25.52 1.44 -15.18
CA ALA A 26 -26.07 2.78 -15.28
C ALA A 26 -25.06 3.78 -15.85
N ILE A 27 -23.78 3.68 -15.52
CA ILE A 27 -22.71 4.49 -16.11
C ILE A 27 -22.45 4.10 -17.58
N ALA A 28 -22.72 2.85 -17.97
CA ALA A 28 -22.72 2.45 -19.38
C ALA A 28 -23.81 3.16 -20.22
N LEU A 29 -24.94 3.56 -19.61
CA LEU A 29 -25.97 4.37 -20.29
C LEU A 29 -25.41 5.72 -20.76
N TYR A 30 -24.60 6.36 -19.93
CA TYR A 30 -23.92 7.61 -20.28
C TYR A 30 -23.02 7.41 -21.51
N GLY A 31 -22.21 6.35 -21.53
CA GLY A 31 -21.31 6.08 -22.66
C GLY A 31 -22.06 5.72 -23.93
N TYR A 32 -23.22 5.08 -23.81
CA TYR A 32 -24.08 4.77 -24.95
C TYR A 32 -24.55 6.04 -25.67
N ASP A 33 -24.97 7.09 -24.95
CA ASP A 33 -25.37 8.36 -25.57
C ASP A 33 -24.23 8.99 -26.39
N GLN A 34 -23.02 9.03 -25.81
CA GLN A 34 -21.85 9.58 -26.47
C GLN A 34 -21.54 8.86 -27.79
N GLY A 35 -21.53 7.52 -27.75
CA GLY A 35 -21.12 6.69 -28.90
C GLY A 35 -22.19 6.66 -29.99
N MET A 36 -23.46 6.72 -29.60
CA MET A 36 -24.59 6.76 -30.52
C MET A 36 -24.50 7.97 -31.45
N MET A 37 -24.17 9.13 -30.91
CA MET A 37 -24.29 10.41 -31.62
C MET A 37 -23.22 10.64 -32.66
N SER A 38 -22.09 9.93 -32.55
CA SER A 38 -21.01 10.02 -33.53
C SER A 38 -21.45 9.69 -34.95
N LEU A 39 -22.22 8.62 -35.14
CA LEU A 39 -22.72 8.23 -36.47
C LEU A 39 -24.09 8.85 -36.81
N ILE A 40 -24.95 9.14 -35.83
CA ILE A 40 -26.23 9.82 -36.09
C ILE A 40 -26.00 11.17 -36.77
N ASN A 41 -25.01 11.93 -36.31
CA ASN A 41 -24.70 13.24 -36.88
C ASN A 41 -24.20 13.20 -38.34
N THR A 42 -23.80 12.04 -38.84
CA THR A 42 -23.36 11.83 -40.24
C THR A 42 -24.42 11.12 -41.09
N ASN A 43 -25.63 10.91 -40.55
CA ASN A 43 -26.72 10.25 -41.25
C ASN A 43 -27.51 11.26 -42.09
N ASN A 44 -27.64 11.01 -43.39
CA ASN A 44 -28.24 11.94 -44.34
C ASN A 44 -29.75 12.15 -44.08
N ASP A 45 -30.47 11.09 -43.71
CA ASP A 45 -31.90 11.20 -43.39
C ASP A 45 -32.10 12.03 -42.12
N TYR A 46 -31.28 11.81 -41.09
CA TYR A 46 -31.27 12.61 -39.87
C TYR A 46 -31.04 14.10 -40.17
N LEU A 47 -29.97 14.42 -40.91
CA LEU A 47 -29.65 15.80 -41.29
C LEU A 47 -30.79 16.45 -42.07
N SER A 48 -31.37 15.73 -43.03
CA SER A 48 -32.51 16.23 -43.82
C SER A 48 -33.76 16.47 -42.96
N THR A 49 -34.04 15.57 -42.01
CA THR A 49 -35.18 15.66 -41.08
C THR A 49 -35.05 16.88 -40.17
N MET A 50 -33.82 17.20 -39.75
CA MET A 50 -33.52 18.35 -38.90
C MET A 50 -33.31 19.65 -39.69
N GLY A 51 -33.26 19.59 -41.03
CA GLY A 51 -32.98 20.76 -41.89
C GLY A 51 -31.55 21.28 -41.75
N LEU A 52 -30.58 20.38 -41.55
CA LEU A 52 -29.18 20.71 -41.31
C LEU A 52 -28.29 20.28 -42.47
N GLU A 53 -27.27 21.08 -42.74
CA GLU A 53 -26.13 20.68 -43.56
C GLU A 53 -25.09 19.96 -42.69
N GLU A 54 -24.28 19.08 -43.30
CA GLU A 54 -23.27 18.27 -42.60
C GLU A 54 -22.24 19.15 -41.86
N GLU A 55 -21.89 20.30 -42.42
CA GLU A 55 -20.93 21.26 -41.86
C GLU A 55 -21.56 22.26 -40.88
N SER A 56 -22.86 22.17 -40.62
CA SER A 56 -23.60 23.16 -39.83
C SER A 56 -23.11 23.18 -38.37
N PRO A 57 -22.76 24.36 -37.81
CA PRO A 57 -22.43 24.50 -36.38
C PRO A 57 -23.56 24.05 -35.44
N VAL A 58 -24.79 24.00 -35.94
CA VAL A 58 -25.97 23.55 -35.17
C VAL A 58 -25.86 22.07 -34.81
N VAL A 59 -25.14 21.26 -35.59
CA VAL A 59 -24.83 19.86 -35.21
C VAL A 59 -24.05 19.83 -33.90
N GLY A 60 -23.08 20.73 -33.73
CA GLY A 60 -22.36 20.93 -32.47
C GLY A 60 -23.26 21.34 -31.31
N VAL A 61 -24.25 22.20 -31.57
CA VAL A 61 -25.25 22.61 -30.54
C VAL A 61 -26.08 21.43 -30.06
N ILE A 62 -26.54 20.56 -30.97
CA ILE A 62 -27.38 19.41 -30.61
C ILE A 62 -26.63 18.44 -29.70
N VAL A 63 -25.34 18.23 -29.95
CA VAL A 63 -24.52 17.38 -29.08
C VAL A 63 -24.15 18.10 -27.79
N ALA A 64 -23.81 19.39 -27.85
CA ALA A 64 -23.35 20.13 -26.68
C ALA A 64 -24.45 20.33 -25.63
N VAL A 65 -25.69 20.67 -26.06
CA VAL A 65 -26.79 21.03 -25.15
C VAL A 65 -27.14 19.92 -24.13
N TYR A 66 -26.86 18.67 -24.47
CA TYR A 66 -26.95 17.53 -23.57
C TYR A 66 -26.12 17.75 -22.29
N TYR A 67 -24.88 18.21 -22.41
CA TYR A 67 -23.99 18.43 -21.25
C TYR A 67 -24.46 19.58 -20.35
N LEU A 68 -25.15 20.58 -20.91
CA LEU A 68 -25.80 21.62 -20.10
C LEU A 68 -26.99 21.03 -19.31
N GLY A 69 -27.75 20.14 -19.94
CA GLY A 69 -28.73 19.29 -19.26
C GLY A 69 -28.09 18.49 -18.12
N CYS A 70 -26.94 17.87 -18.36
CA CYS A 70 -26.21 17.12 -17.32
C CYS A 70 -25.83 17.99 -16.12
N ALA A 71 -25.29 19.19 -16.35
CA ALA A 71 -24.91 20.10 -15.27
C ALA A 71 -26.11 20.50 -14.39
N VAL A 72 -27.27 20.79 -15.00
CA VAL A 72 -28.50 21.12 -14.26
C VAL A 72 -29.09 19.87 -13.58
N GLY A 73 -29.08 18.74 -14.27
CA GLY A 73 -29.58 17.46 -13.78
C GLY A 73 -28.85 17.00 -12.52
N ALA A 74 -27.52 17.11 -12.51
CA ALA A 74 -26.68 16.78 -11.37
C ALA A 74 -27.14 17.52 -10.11
N VAL A 75 -27.42 18.82 -10.19
CA VAL A 75 -27.90 19.61 -9.04
C VAL A 75 -29.29 19.16 -8.61
N LEU A 76 -30.25 19.09 -9.54
CA LEU A 76 -31.64 18.79 -9.23
C LEU A 76 -31.80 17.40 -8.60
N PHE A 77 -31.13 16.38 -9.15
CA PHE A 77 -31.23 15.01 -8.67
C PHE A 77 -30.35 14.76 -7.44
N SER A 78 -29.25 15.49 -7.24
CA SER A 78 -28.53 15.46 -5.95
C SER A 78 -29.41 16.01 -4.81
N MET A 79 -30.08 17.15 -5.02
CA MET A 79 -31.04 17.70 -4.06
C MET A 79 -32.21 16.72 -3.79
N LEU A 80 -32.66 16.01 -4.82
CA LEU A 80 -33.69 15.00 -4.69
C LEU A 80 -33.18 13.77 -3.90
N ALA A 81 -31.94 13.36 -4.12
CA ALA A 81 -31.29 12.25 -3.42
C ALA A 81 -31.15 12.54 -1.93
N ASP A 82 -30.73 13.75 -1.57
CA ASP A 82 -30.63 14.19 -0.18
C ASP A 82 -32.01 14.21 0.49
N LYS A 83 -33.05 14.69 -0.21
CA LYS A 83 -34.40 14.83 0.38
C LYS A 83 -35.22 13.53 0.44
N LEU A 84 -35.13 12.67 -0.57
CA LEU A 84 -36.03 11.53 -0.75
C LEU A 84 -35.33 10.16 -0.67
N GLY A 85 -34.01 10.12 -0.67
CA GLY A 85 -33.20 8.90 -0.72
C GLY A 85 -32.58 8.68 -2.11
N ARG A 86 -31.47 7.93 -2.15
CA ARG A 86 -30.66 7.75 -3.37
C ARG A 86 -31.42 6.91 -4.37
N LYS A 87 -32.14 5.86 -3.95
CA LYS A 87 -32.93 5.00 -4.86
C LYS A 87 -34.01 5.75 -5.63
N LYS A 88 -34.76 6.62 -4.93
CA LYS A 88 -35.83 7.40 -5.57
C LYS A 88 -35.28 8.43 -6.54
N SER A 89 -34.14 9.02 -6.21
CA SER A 89 -33.45 9.93 -7.12
C SER A 89 -32.95 9.20 -8.36
N ILE A 90 -32.27 8.05 -8.19
CA ILE A 90 -31.84 7.19 -9.30
C ILE A 90 -33.01 6.81 -10.20
N PHE A 91 -34.14 6.37 -9.64
CA PHE A 91 -35.33 6.06 -10.42
C PHE A 91 -35.83 7.27 -11.21
N ALA A 92 -35.90 8.44 -10.57
CA ALA A 92 -36.34 9.66 -11.23
C ALA A 92 -35.37 10.08 -12.35
N SER A 93 -34.06 9.98 -12.13
CA SER A 93 -33.03 10.23 -13.15
C SER A 93 -33.16 9.27 -14.34
N LEU A 94 -33.34 7.97 -14.11
CA LEU A 94 -33.55 6.96 -15.15
C LEU A 94 -34.86 7.20 -15.92
N ALA A 95 -35.93 7.58 -15.23
CA ALA A 95 -37.21 7.91 -15.84
C ALA A 95 -37.10 9.16 -16.72
N THR A 96 -36.36 10.19 -16.27
CA THR A 96 -36.08 11.40 -17.04
C THR A 96 -35.20 11.10 -18.26
N ALA A 97 -34.14 10.29 -18.12
CA ALA A 97 -33.31 9.86 -19.25
C ALA A 97 -34.13 9.07 -20.28
N SER A 98 -34.94 8.12 -19.81
CA SER A 98 -35.92 7.38 -20.62
C SER A 98 -36.88 8.30 -21.38
N LEU A 99 -37.43 9.31 -20.72
CA LEU A 99 -38.32 10.28 -21.36
C LEU A 99 -37.58 11.09 -22.45
N GLY A 100 -36.36 11.55 -22.17
CA GLY A 100 -35.52 12.23 -23.15
C GLY A 100 -35.28 11.36 -24.39
N ASN A 101 -35.01 10.07 -24.18
CA ASN A 101 -34.81 9.11 -25.25
C ASN A 101 -36.05 8.97 -26.15
N LEU A 102 -37.23 8.83 -25.54
CA LEU A 102 -38.50 8.73 -26.26
C LEU A 102 -38.81 10.02 -27.03
N ILE A 103 -38.51 11.18 -26.47
CA ILE A 103 -38.67 12.48 -27.14
C ILE A 103 -37.77 12.56 -28.38
N MET A 104 -36.50 12.15 -28.26
CA MET A 104 -35.57 12.09 -29.40
C MET A 104 -36.06 11.09 -30.45
N PHE A 105 -36.53 9.91 -30.03
CA PHE A 105 -37.03 8.89 -30.93
C PHE A 105 -38.20 9.39 -31.78
N VAL A 106 -39.13 10.17 -31.21
CA VAL A 106 -40.30 10.71 -31.94
C VAL A 106 -40.00 11.96 -32.77
N ALA A 107 -38.78 12.51 -32.69
CA ALA A 107 -38.40 13.68 -33.48
C ALA A 107 -38.59 13.41 -34.98
N GLY A 108 -39.25 14.32 -35.67
CA GLY A 108 -39.55 14.18 -37.11
C GLY A 108 -40.64 13.14 -37.47
N MET A 109 -41.35 12.53 -36.51
CA MET A 109 -42.46 11.61 -36.81
C MET A 109 -43.84 12.28 -36.77
N GLY A 110 -44.74 11.85 -37.66
CA GLY A 110 -46.14 12.27 -37.65
C GLY A 110 -46.30 13.79 -37.78
N MET A 111 -47.08 14.41 -36.88
CA MET A 111 -47.24 15.88 -36.87
C MET A 111 -45.96 16.64 -36.51
N LEU A 112 -45.00 15.99 -35.84
CA LEU A 112 -43.73 16.59 -35.42
C LEU A 112 -42.70 16.66 -36.57
N GLY A 113 -42.93 15.96 -37.68
CA GLY A 113 -42.10 16.01 -38.89
C GLY A 113 -42.63 16.93 -39.99
N LYS A 114 -43.70 17.70 -39.73
CA LYS A 114 -44.28 18.63 -40.72
C LYS A 114 -43.44 19.89 -40.97
N SER A 115 -42.50 20.19 -40.06
CA SER A 115 -41.53 21.28 -40.19
C SER A 115 -40.20 20.81 -39.61
N THR A 116 -39.11 21.10 -40.32
CA THR A 116 -37.74 20.81 -39.89
C THR A 116 -37.39 21.55 -38.59
N GLU A 117 -37.91 22.78 -38.41
CA GLU A 117 -37.73 23.57 -37.18
C GLU A 117 -38.37 22.89 -35.97
N ILE A 118 -39.55 22.27 -36.16
CA ILE A 118 -40.24 21.53 -35.09
C ILE A 118 -39.48 20.25 -34.77
N ALA A 119 -39.01 19.51 -35.78
CA ALA A 119 -38.23 18.30 -35.58
C ALA A 119 -36.91 18.57 -34.82
N LEU A 120 -36.20 19.65 -35.19
CA LEU A 120 -35.00 20.11 -34.52
C LEU A 120 -35.28 20.54 -33.07
N GLY A 121 -36.35 21.30 -32.83
CA GLY A 121 -36.76 21.71 -31.49
C GLY A 121 -37.10 20.52 -30.57
N VAL A 122 -37.78 19.50 -31.11
CA VAL A 122 -38.06 18.25 -30.39
C VAL A 122 -36.77 17.48 -30.09
N MET A 123 -35.84 17.42 -31.04
CA MET A 123 -34.53 16.78 -30.83
C MET A 123 -33.74 17.49 -29.73
N LEU A 124 -33.66 18.83 -29.76
CA LEU A 124 -32.99 19.63 -28.73
C LEU A 124 -33.64 19.47 -27.36
N ALA A 125 -34.97 19.46 -27.29
CA ALA A 125 -35.70 19.22 -26.04
C ALA A 125 -35.42 17.82 -25.50
N GLY A 126 -35.42 16.79 -26.36
CA GLY A 126 -35.06 15.43 -26.00
C GLY A 126 -33.64 15.32 -25.46
N ARG A 127 -32.69 16.04 -26.05
CA ARG A 127 -31.29 16.13 -25.60
C ARG A 127 -31.15 16.79 -24.23
N VAL A 128 -31.86 17.89 -23.98
CA VAL A 128 -31.85 18.54 -22.65
C VAL A 128 -32.44 17.61 -21.60
N VAL A 129 -33.59 17.00 -21.87
CA VAL A 129 -34.27 16.10 -20.93
C VAL A 129 -33.43 14.84 -20.68
N MET A 130 -32.83 14.27 -21.72
CA MET A 130 -31.88 13.16 -21.58
C MET A 130 -30.69 13.59 -20.70
N GLY A 131 -30.09 14.74 -20.99
CA GLY A 131 -28.99 15.29 -20.20
C GLY A 131 -29.35 15.49 -18.73
N LEU A 132 -30.54 16.01 -18.42
CA LEU A 132 -31.02 16.13 -17.03
C LEU A 132 -31.02 14.78 -16.32
N GLY A 133 -31.52 13.73 -16.97
CA GLY A 133 -31.51 12.38 -16.43
C GLY A 133 -30.11 11.83 -16.22
N VAL A 134 -29.26 11.89 -17.26
CA VAL A 134 -27.90 11.34 -17.18
C VAL A 134 -27.00 12.11 -16.22
N GLY A 135 -27.10 13.44 -16.15
CA GLY A 135 -26.37 14.20 -15.13
C GLY A 135 -26.76 13.84 -13.70
N GLY A 136 -28.02 13.45 -13.47
CA GLY A 136 -28.45 12.89 -12.20
C GLY A 136 -27.84 11.51 -11.92
N ILE A 137 -27.75 10.65 -12.93
CA ILE A 137 -27.08 9.35 -12.86
C ILE A 137 -25.59 9.56 -12.49
N ASP A 138 -24.89 10.44 -13.19
CA ASP A 138 -23.46 10.70 -13.00
C ASP A 138 -23.13 11.34 -11.64
N ALA A 139 -24.08 12.03 -11.00
CA ALA A 139 -23.90 12.59 -9.67
C ALA A 139 -24.31 11.63 -8.54
N VAL A 140 -25.46 10.96 -8.69
CA VAL A 140 -26.08 10.18 -7.61
C VAL A 140 -25.53 8.77 -7.54
N ILE A 141 -25.20 8.12 -8.67
CA ILE A 141 -24.75 6.73 -8.67
C ILE A 141 -23.35 6.55 -8.08
N PRO A 142 -22.32 7.34 -8.45
CA PRO A 142 -21.01 7.21 -7.80
C PRO A 142 -21.10 7.48 -6.29
N THR A 143 -21.94 8.44 -5.89
CA THR A 143 -22.22 8.72 -4.47
C THR A 143 -22.84 7.50 -3.79
N TYR A 144 -23.90 6.93 -4.37
CA TYR A 144 -24.58 5.73 -3.86
C TYR A 144 -23.64 4.52 -3.80
N SER A 145 -22.85 4.28 -4.84
CA SER A 145 -21.85 3.22 -4.91
C SER A 145 -20.82 3.37 -3.78
N SER A 146 -20.29 4.58 -3.58
CA SER A 146 -19.29 4.87 -2.54
C SER A 146 -19.83 4.83 -1.11
N GLU A 147 -21.13 5.01 -0.90
CA GLU A 147 -21.77 4.89 0.42
C GLU A 147 -22.06 3.43 0.80
N LEU A 148 -21.98 2.51 -0.16
CA LEU A 148 -22.29 1.08 0.01
C LEU A 148 -21.08 0.16 -0.24
N SER A 149 -19.95 0.74 -0.67
CA SER A 149 -18.69 0.02 -0.90
C SER A 149 -17.76 0.19 0.30
N SER A 150 -16.86 -0.77 0.52
CA SER A 150 -15.78 -0.62 1.50
C SER A 150 -14.76 0.42 1.03
N ASP A 151 -14.13 1.12 1.98
CA ASP A 151 -13.24 2.26 1.70
C ASP A 151 -11.98 1.85 0.91
N ASP A 152 -11.55 0.59 1.00
CA ASP A 152 -10.25 0.10 0.48
C ASP A 152 -10.19 -0.16 -1.03
N SER A 153 -11.34 -0.25 -1.72
CA SER A 153 -11.39 -0.61 -3.16
C SER A 153 -11.86 0.53 -4.07
N ARG A 154 -11.99 1.74 -3.51
CA ARG A 154 -12.67 2.87 -4.14
C ARG A 154 -12.06 3.31 -5.48
N GLY A 155 -10.73 3.37 -5.57
CA GLY A 155 -10.00 3.75 -6.79
C GLY A 155 -10.27 2.78 -7.95
N LYS A 156 -10.12 1.49 -7.66
CA LYS A 156 -10.35 0.39 -8.59
C LYS A 156 -11.82 0.26 -9.00
N ALA A 157 -12.76 0.37 -8.05
CA ALA A 157 -14.19 0.29 -8.31
C ALA A 157 -14.65 1.41 -9.25
N LEU A 158 -14.23 2.65 -9.00
CA LEU A 158 -14.58 3.77 -9.89
C LEU A 158 -13.95 3.61 -11.27
N ALA A 159 -12.72 3.09 -11.38
CA ALA A 159 -12.10 2.82 -12.67
C ALA A 159 -12.83 1.71 -13.46
N GLN A 160 -13.41 0.71 -12.79
CA GLN A 160 -14.27 -0.31 -13.39
C GLN A 160 -15.63 0.25 -13.84
N GLU A 161 -16.20 1.18 -13.07
CA GLU A 161 -17.39 1.91 -13.47
C GLU A 161 -17.15 2.72 -14.76
N PHE A 162 -16.05 3.47 -14.84
CA PHE A 162 -15.68 4.22 -16.04
C PHE A 162 -15.26 3.34 -17.23
N GLN A 163 -14.76 2.13 -16.99
CA GLN A 163 -14.62 1.15 -18.07
C GLN A 163 -15.99 0.79 -18.68
N SER A 164 -17.01 0.64 -17.83
CA SER A 164 -18.37 0.30 -18.28
C SER A 164 -18.99 1.43 -19.09
N ASN A 165 -18.62 2.69 -18.80
CA ASN A 165 -18.89 3.81 -19.70
C ASN A 165 -18.36 3.54 -21.12
N ILE A 166 -17.09 3.15 -21.25
CA ILE A 166 -16.47 2.89 -22.55
C ILE A 166 -17.11 1.68 -23.24
N PHE A 167 -17.54 0.69 -22.48
CA PHE A 167 -18.34 -0.41 -23.02
C PHE A 167 -19.66 0.08 -23.66
N GLY A 168 -20.36 0.99 -22.99
CA GLY A 168 -21.55 1.66 -23.54
C GLY A 168 -21.26 2.38 -24.86
N LEU A 169 -20.14 3.11 -24.91
CA LEU A 169 -19.65 3.81 -26.11
C LEU A 169 -19.45 2.84 -27.29
N VAL A 170 -18.72 1.73 -27.05
CA VAL A 170 -18.45 0.69 -28.05
C VAL A 170 -19.75 0.06 -28.55
N MET A 171 -20.66 -0.29 -27.64
CA MET A 171 -21.92 -0.92 -28.01
C MET A 171 -22.80 0.01 -28.84
N ALA A 172 -22.94 1.28 -28.45
CA ALA A 172 -23.75 2.24 -29.19
C ALA A 172 -23.20 2.48 -30.59
N PHE A 173 -21.89 2.70 -30.71
CA PHE A 173 -21.24 2.90 -32.00
C PHE A 173 -21.34 1.64 -32.88
N GLY A 174 -21.14 0.45 -32.29
CA GLY A 174 -21.24 -0.83 -32.98
C GLY A 174 -22.65 -1.13 -33.51
N VAL A 175 -23.69 -0.90 -32.69
CA VAL A 175 -25.10 -1.03 -33.10
C VAL A 175 -25.41 -0.04 -34.22
N ASN A 176 -24.99 1.22 -34.07
CA ASN A 176 -25.24 2.26 -35.08
C ASN A 176 -24.54 1.95 -36.40
N LEU A 177 -23.28 1.51 -36.36
CA LEU A 177 -22.53 1.10 -37.55
C LEU A 177 -23.18 -0.10 -38.24
N LEU A 178 -23.58 -1.12 -37.48
CA LEU A 178 -24.25 -2.31 -38.02
C LEU A 178 -25.55 -1.93 -38.76
N VAL A 179 -26.41 -1.13 -38.13
CA VAL A 179 -27.67 -0.70 -38.75
C VAL A 179 -27.38 0.18 -39.97
N THR A 180 -26.39 1.07 -39.89
CA THR A 180 -25.98 1.92 -41.02
C THR A 180 -25.43 1.12 -42.20
N ILE A 181 -24.73 -0.01 -41.96
CA ILE A 181 -24.29 -0.94 -43.01
C ILE A 181 -25.49 -1.65 -43.65
N LEU A 182 -26.44 -2.12 -42.83
CA LEU A 182 -27.57 -2.93 -43.30
C LEU A 182 -28.64 -2.10 -44.03
N LEU A 183 -28.94 -0.89 -43.54
CA LEU A 183 -30.05 -0.06 -44.01
C LEU A 183 -29.62 1.15 -44.84
N GLY A 184 -28.35 1.56 -44.74
CA GLY A 184 -27.80 2.74 -45.40
C GLY A 184 -28.08 4.06 -44.66
N LYS A 185 -27.24 5.09 -44.94
CA LYS A 185 -27.32 6.44 -44.32
C LYS A 185 -28.56 7.26 -44.71
N GLN A 186 -29.32 6.82 -45.70
CA GLN A 186 -30.55 7.48 -46.18
C GLN A 186 -31.81 6.93 -45.52
N ASN A 187 -31.69 5.95 -44.64
CA ASN A 187 -32.83 5.31 -44.00
C ASN A 187 -33.05 5.89 -42.61
N GLN A 188 -34.25 6.38 -42.33
CA GLN A 188 -34.64 6.89 -41.01
C GLN A 188 -34.42 5.89 -39.86
N TRP A 189 -34.50 4.58 -40.14
CA TRP A 189 -34.27 3.56 -39.12
C TRP A 189 -32.79 3.43 -38.74
N ALA A 190 -31.86 3.90 -39.58
CA ALA A 190 -30.44 3.86 -39.28
C ALA A 190 -30.04 4.75 -38.09
N TRP A 191 -30.72 5.88 -37.87
CA TRP A 191 -30.49 6.73 -36.70
C TRP A 191 -31.52 6.52 -35.58
N ARG A 192 -32.75 6.05 -35.89
CA ARG A 192 -33.78 5.79 -34.88
C ARG A 192 -33.58 4.50 -34.08
N ILE A 193 -33.06 3.43 -34.70
CA ILE A 193 -32.83 2.14 -34.01
C ILE A 193 -31.83 2.30 -32.84
N PRO A 194 -30.66 2.93 -33.04
CA PRO A 194 -29.72 3.16 -31.93
C PRO A 194 -30.35 3.92 -30.76
N ILE A 195 -31.20 4.93 -31.03
CA ILE A 195 -31.93 5.70 -30.01
C ILE A 195 -32.89 4.78 -29.24
N ILE A 196 -33.77 4.03 -29.91
CA ILE A 196 -34.75 3.21 -29.18
C ILE A 196 -34.11 2.02 -28.46
N VAL A 197 -33.01 1.47 -28.97
CA VAL A 197 -32.26 0.39 -28.29
C VAL A 197 -31.68 0.87 -26.96
N MET A 198 -31.27 2.14 -26.86
CA MET A 198 -30.84 2.75 -25.59
C MET A 198 -31.87 2.58 -24.48
N GLN A 199 -33.17 2.51 -24.82
CA GLN A 199 -34.28 2.38 -23.86
C GLN A 199 -34.19 1.12 -22.99
N ILE A 200 -33.50 0.08 -23.47
CA ILE A 200 -33.28 -1.17 -22.74
C ILE A 200 -32.63 -0.88 -21.39
N TYR A 201 -31.64 0.01 -21.33
CA TYR A 201 -30.91 0.34 -20.11
C TYR A 201 -31.80 0.94 -19.00
N PRO A 202 -32.42 2.13 -19.19
CA PRO A 202 -33.18 2.74 -18.11
C PRO A 202 -34.40 1.90 -17.72
N VAL A 203 -35.02 1.16 -18.65
CA VAL A 203 -36.14 0.25 -18.34
C VAL A 203 -35.69 -0.91 -17.46
N LEU A 204 -34.59 -1.57 -17.79
CA LEU A 204 -34.06 -2.67 -16.98
C LEU A 204 -33.62 -2.16 -15.59
N LEU A 205 -32.92 -1.03 -15.54
CA LEU A 205 -32.45 -0.45 -14.28
C LEU A 205 -33.62 0.00 -13.39
N MET A 206 -34.65 0.64 -13.95
CA MET A 206 -35.86 0.99 -13.20
C MET A 206 -36.59 -0.26 -12.65
N ALA A 207 -36.56 -1.40 -13.37
CA ALA A 207 -37.19 -2.63 -12.92
C ALA A 207 -36.46 -3.30 -11.73
N VAL A 208 -35.16 -3.00 -11.53
CA VAL A 208 -34.35 -3.63 -10.47
C VAL A 208 -33.97 -2.69 -9.33
N VAL A 209 -34.05 -1.37 -9.51
CA VAL A 209 -33.60 -0.39 -8.49
C VAL A 209 -34.32 -0.54 -7.15
N GLU A 210 -35.60 -0.95 -7.14
CA GLU A 210 -36.34 -1.17 -5.89
C GLU A 210 -35.80 -2.34 -5.06
N ARG A 211 -35.10 -3.30 -5.70
CA ARG A 211 -34.51 -4.47 -5.03
C ARG A 211 -33.18 -4.17 -4.34
N LEU A 212 -32.62 -2.99 -4.57
CA LEU A 212 -31.37 -2.56 -3.95
C LEU A 212 -31.64 -1.94 -2.56
N PRO A 213 -30.69 -2.02 -1.61
CA PRO A 213 -30.80 -1.34 -0.33
C PRO A 213 -30.74 0.19 -0.51
N GLU A 214 -31.37 0.95 0.37
CA GLU A 214 -31.14 2.41 0.42
C GLU A 214 -29.85 2.69 1.18
N SER A 215 -29.26 3.87 0.99
CA SER A 215 -28.04 4.27 1.70
C SER A 215 -28.24 4.29 3.24
N PRO A 216 -27.43 3.53 4.00
CA PRO A 216 -27.44 3.58 5.47
C PRO A 216 -27.13 4.99 6.00
N ARG A 217 -26.19 5.70 5.36
CA ARG A 217 -25.84 7.08 5.67
C ARG A 217 -27.04 8.02 5.51
N TRP A 218 -27.84 7.84 4.46
CA TRP A 218 -29.06 8.62 4.27
C TRP A 218 -30.07 8.42 5.40
N PHE A 219 -30.26 7.17 5.82
CA PHE A 219 -31.18 6.83 6.90
C PHE A 219 -30.75 7.42 8.24
N ILE A 220 -29.46 7.34 8.58
CA ILE A 220 -28.90 7.93 9.80
C ILE A 220 -29.13 9.44 9.82
N PHE A 221 -28.86 10.13 8.70
CA PHE A 221 -29.08 11.57 8.57
C PHE A 221 -30.56 12.00 8.76
N HIS A 222 -31.51 11.10 8.50
CA HIS A 222 -32.95 11.33 8.69
C HIS A 222 -33.50 10.73 9.98
N ASP A 223 -32.64 10.43 10.95
CA ASP A 223 -33.01 9.83 12.25
C ASP A 223 -33.73 8.46 12.12
N ARG A 224 -33.47 7.71 11.04
CA ARG A 224 -34.07 6.38 10.74
C ARG A 224 -33.10 5.23 11.00
N GLN A 225 -32.59 5.12 12.22
CA GLN A 225 -31.55 4.16 12.59
C GLN A 225 -31.94 2.68 12.37
N GLU A 226 -33.20 2.31 12.63
CA GLU A 226 -33.67 0.92 12.39
C GLU A 226 -33.65 0.55 10.91
N ASP A 227 -33.95 1.50 10.02
CA ASP A 227 -33.87 1.27 8.57
C ASP A 227 -32.41 1.23 8.10
N ALA A 228 -31.53 2.03 8.71
CA ALA A 228 -30.08 1.96 8.48
C ALA A 228 -29.52 0.60 8.86
N LYS A 229 -29.91 0.07 10.02
CA LYS A 229 -29.54 -1.27 10.50
C LYS A 229 -29.99 -2.37 9.54
N ASN A 230 -31.23 -2.32 9.09
CA ASN A 230 -31.75 -3.30 8.13
C ASN A 230 -30.99 -3.23 6.79
N ALA A 231 -30.69 -2.03 6.31
CA ALA A 231 -29.90 -1.85 5.09
C ALA A 231 -28.46 -2.37 5.24
N LEU A 232 -27.82 -2.16 6.39
CA LEU A 232 -26.48 -2.67 6.67
C LEU A 232 -26.47 -4.19 6.82
N ASN A 233 -27.45 -4.78 7.50
CA ASN A 233 -27.58 -6.24 7.59
C ASN A 233 -27.84 -6.88 6.22
N ASP A 234 -28.57 -6.21 5.33
CA ASP A 234 -28.80 -6.69 3.96
C ASP A 234 -27.50 -6.67 3.12
N ILE A 235 -26.55 -5.78 3.42
CA ILE A 235 -25.29 -5.61 2.67
C ILE A 235 -24.15 -6.43 3.26
N TYR A 236 -24.00 -6.40 4.58
CA TYR A 236 -22.85 -6.94 5.32
C TYR A 236 -23.21 -8.15 6.20
N GLY A 237 -24.46 -8.60 6.20
CA GLY A 237 -24.90 -9.75 7.00
C GLY A 237 -24.71 -9.51 8.50
N ASP A 238 -23.97 -10.41 9.15
CA ASP A 238 -23.75 -10.40 10.61
C ASP A 238 -22.89 -9.21 11.10
N GLU A 239 -22.11 -8.57 10.20
CA GLU A 239 -21.28 -7.39 10.48
C GLU A 239 -22.07 -6.05 10.43
N GLY A 240 -23.33 -6.09 9.99
CA GLY A 240 -24.13 -4.87 9.78
C GLY A 240 -24.39 -4.04 11.05
N LYS A 241 -24.27 -4.65 12.23
CA LYS A 241 -24.38 -3.95 13.52
C LYS A 241 -23.14 -3.14 13.86
N GLU A 242 -21.94 -3.67 13.61
CA GLU A 242 -20.67 -2.99 13.89
C GLU A 242 -20.52 -1.75 12.99
N LYS A 243 -20.81 -1.90 11.69
CA LYS A 243 -20.86 -0.78 10.74
C LYS A 243 -21.91 0.27 11.06
N LEU A 244 -23.00 -0.11 11.74
CA LEU A 244 -24.00 0.87 12.19
C LEU A 244 -23.44 1.74 13.32
N ASP A 245 -22.77 1.12 14.28
CA ASP A 245 -22.18 1.81 15.43
C ASP A 245 -21.07 2.79 14.96
N GLU A 246 -20.22 2.38 14.01
CA GLU A 246 -19.24 3.26 13.35
C GLU A 246 -19.88 4.48 12.67
N LEU A 247 -20.91 4.26 11.85
CA LEU A 247 -21.59 5.33 11.12
C LEU A 247 -22.33 6.31 12.06
N LEU A 248 -22.82 5.83 13.20
CA LEU A 248 -23.43 6.66 14.23
C LEU A 248 -22.40 7.56 14.91
N GLU A 249 -21.22 7.02 15.23
CA GLU A 249 -20.13 7.80 15.82
C GLU A 249 -19.61 8.87 14.85
N GLN A 250 -19.47 8.54 13.55
CA GLN A 250 -19.15 9.50 12.50
C GLN A 250 -20.23 10.61 12.41
N HIS A 251 -21.51 10.23 12.42
CA HIS A 251 -22.60 11.18 12.32
C HIS A 251 -22.68 12.13 13.53
N GLU A 252 -22.40 11.66 14.75
CA GLU A 252 -22.35 12.51 15.94
C GLU A 252 -21.21 13.54 15.89
N LYS A 253 -20.03 13.15 15.37
CA LYS A 253 -18.89 14.06 15.18
C LYS A 253 -19.16 15.12 14.10
N GLU A 254 -20.00 14.81 13.11
CA GLU A 254 -20.26 15.67 11.94
C GLU A 254 -21.51 16.57 12.06
N LYS A 255 -22.38 16.34 13.04
CA LYS A 255 -23.70 16.98 13.16
C LYS A 255 -23.68 18.52 13.22
N ASP A 256 -22.60 19.10 13.76
CA ASP A 256 -22.47 20.54 14.02
C ASP A 256 -21.72 21.33 12.93
N VAL A 257 -21.16 20.67 11.91
CA VAL A 257 -20.36 21.31 10.85
C VAL A 257 -21.07 21.25 9.50
N LYS A 258 -21.57 22.38 8.99
CA LYS A 258 -22.22 22.48 7.67
C LYS A 258 -21.42 23.35 6.72
N VAL A 259 -20.97 22.79 5.61
CA VAL A 259 -20.31 23.53 4.52
C VAL A 259 -21.31 23.76 3.38
N GLY A 260 -21.53 25.02 3.03
CA GLY A 260 -22.39 25.41 1.91
C GLY A 260 -21.61 25.64 0.61
N TYR A 261 -22.33 25.69 -0.52
CA TYR A 261 -21.75 26.02 -1.82
C TYR A 261 -21.05 27.39 -1.84
N LEU A 262 -21.58 28.38 -1.10
CA LEU A 262 -20.94 29.70 -0.98
C LEU A 262 -19.61 29.61 -0.25
N ASP A 263 -19.48 28.76 0.76
CA ASP A 263 -18.24 28.58 1.51
C ASP A 263 -17.14 27.95 0.63
N MET A 264 -17.52 27.06 -0.30
CA MET A 264 -16.60 26.45 -1.27
C MET A 264 -16.12 27.44 -2.36
N LEU A 265 -16.87 28.50 -2.60
CA LEU A 265 -16.57 29.50 -3.64
C LEU A 265 -16.05 30.83 -3.07
N THR A 266 -15.99 30.97 -1.74
CA THR A 266 -15.55 32.21 -1.08
C THR A 266 -14.04 32.18 -0.80
N PRO A 267 -13.26 33.11 -1.38
CA PRO A 267 -11.84 33.23 -1.07
C PRO A 267 -11.59 33.44 0.43
N GLY A 268 -10.71 32.62 1.01
CA GLY A 268 -10.36 32.66 2.44
C GLY A 268 -11.05 31.59 3.30
N HIS A 269 -12.03 30.87 2.76
CA HIS A 269 -12.57 29.66 3.39
C HIS A 269 -11.66 28.45 3.09
N GLU A 270 -11.54 27.51 4.03
CA GLU A 270 -10.63 26.34 3.92
C GLU A 270 -10.91 25.48 2.68
N GLN A 271 -12.18 25.40 2.27
CA GLN A 271 -12.62 24.60 1.13
C GLN A 271 -12.44 25.28 -0.23
N PHE A 272 -12.05 26.56 -0.28
CA PHE A 272 -11.94 27.31 -1.54
C PHE A 272 -10.83 26.79 -2.46
N HIS A 273 -9.63 26.57 -1.92
CA HIS A 273 -8.47 26.12 -2.70
C HIS A 273 -8.67 24.69 -3.26
N PRO A 274 -9.10 23.68 -2.48
CA PRO A 274 -9.47 22.36 -3.01
C PRO A 274 -10.55 22.42 -4.09
N THR A 275 -11.54 23.31 -3.93
CA THR A 275 -12.60 23.53 -4.92
C THR A 275 -12.03 24.03 -6.24
N MET A 276 -11.17 25.04 -6.23
CA MET A 276 -10.57 25.58 -7.45
C MET A 276 -9.67 24.56 -8.17
N VAL A 277 -8.95 23.70 -7.43
CA VAL A 277 -8.18 22.59 -8.04
C VAL A 277 -9.12 21.57 -8.68
N THR A 278 -10.24 21.22 -8.03
CA THR A 278 -11.28 20.34 -8.60
C THR A 278 -11.86 20.92 -9.90
N VAL A 279 -12.21 22.21 -9.90
CA VAL A 279 -12.71 22.92 -11.10
C VAL A 279 -11.70 22.80 -12.24
N MET A 280 -10.43 23.10 -11.98
CA MET A 280 -9.39 23.06 -13.00
C MET A 280 -9.08 21.65 -13.49
N CYS A 281 -9.20 20.61 -12.65
CA CYS A 281 -9.08 19.22 -13.10
C CYS A 281 -10.14 18.89 -14.15
N GLN A 282 -11.40 19.28 -13.91
CA GLN A 282 -12.50 19.01 -14.84
C GLN A 282 -12.39 19.82 -16.14
N VAL A 283 -11.96 21.08 -16.04
CA VAL A 283 -11.65 21.89 -17.23
C VAL A 283 -10.52 21.23 -18.04
N ASN A 284 -9.42 20.84 -17.39
CA ASN A 284 -8.28 20.22 -18.07
C ASN A 284 -8.65 18.88 -18.71
N GLN A 285 -9.49 18.06 -18.07
CA GLN A 285 -10.01 16.82 -18.66
C GLN A 285 -10.76 17.09 -19.97
N ALA A 286 -11.68 18.07 -19.99
CA ALA A 286 -12.39 18.45 -21.22
C ALA A 286 -11.44 19.00 -22.29
N LEU A 287 -10.43 19.77 -21.89
CA LEU A 287 -9.42 20.35 -22.78
C LEU A 287 -8.43 19.31 -23.35
N THR A 288 -8.42 18.07 -22.87
CA THR A 288 -7.61 16.99 -23.48
C THR A 288 -7.99 16.72 -24.94
N GLY A 289 -9.20 17.11 -25.35
CA GLY A 289 -9.73 16.88 -26.69
C GLY A 289 -10.44 15.53 -26.87
N TYR A 290 -10.51 14.69 -25.83
CA TYR A 290 -11.15 13.38 -25.94
C TYR A 290 -12.65 13.45 -26.30
N GLY A 291 -13.38 14.45 -25.80
CA GLY A 291 -14.79 14.65 -26.18
C GLY A 291 -14.97 14.85 -27.69
N ALA A 292 -13.98 15.43 -28.38
CA ALA A 292 -13.97 15.51 -29.83
C ALA A 292 -13.72 14.13 -30.48
N VAL A 293 -12.84 13.32 -29.91
CA VAL A 293 -12.52 11.96 -30.39
C VAL A 293 -13.69 10.99 -30.24
N SER A 294 -14.47 11.11 -29.14
CA SER A 294 -15.62 10.23 -28.88
C SER A 294 -16.86 10.59 -29.71
N VAL A 295 -17.03 11.86 -30.08
CA VAL A 295 -18.18 12.32 -30.89
C VAL A 295 -17.84 12.38 -32.37
N TYR A 296 -16.64 12.83 -32.75
CA TYR A 296 -16.25 13.08 -34.14
C TYR A 296 -15.15 12.13 -34.63
N GLY A 297 -15.13 10.90 -34.09
CA GLY A 297 -14.15 9.87 -34.42
C GLY A 297 -13.96 9.64 -35.93
N PRO A 298 -15.03 9.43 -36.72
CA PRO A 298 -14.89 9.21 -38.16
C PRO A 298 -14.21 10.40 -38.87
N GLN A 299 -14.59 11.64 -38.54
CA GLN A 299 -14.01 12.85 -39.13
C GLN A 299 -12.51 12.95 -38.83
N ILE A 300 -12.06 12.53 -37.65
CA ILE A 300 -10.62 12.50 -37.32
C ILE A 300 -9.85 11.52 -38.21
N PHE A 301 -10.39 10.34 -38.49
CA PHE A 301 -9.75 9.39 -39.41
C PHE A 301 -9.83 9.85 -40.87
N GLU A 302 -10.84 10.62 -41.26
CA GLU A 302 -10.89 11.26 -42.58
C GLU A 302 -9.77 12.29 -42.77
N LEU A 303 -9.43 13.05 -41.73
CA LEU A 303 -8.24 13.94 -41.73
C LEU A 303 -6.91 13.19 -41.90
N LEU A 304 -6.88 11.88 -41.60
CA LEU A 304 -5.74 11.00 -41.86
C LEU A 304 -5.76 10.37 -43.27
N GLY A 305 -6.71 10.76 -44.11
CA GLY A 305 -6.80 10.33 -45.51
C GLY A 305 -7.58 9.04 -45.74
N PHE A 306 -8.34 8.55 -44.75
CA PHE A 306 -9.21 7.39 -44.92
C PHE A 306 -10.57 7.78 -45.53
N SER A 307 -11.18 6.86 -46.26
CA SER A 307 -12.56 7.01 -46.73
C SER A 307 -13.55 6.89 -45.58
N VAL A 308 -14.71 7.53 -45.70
CA VAL A 308 -15.80 7.55 -44.69
C VAL A 308 -16.03 6.16 -44.06
N ARG A 309 -16.22 5.12 -44.88
CA ARG A 309 -16.49 3.76 -44.37
C ARG A 309 -15.31 3.17 -43.57
N ASN A 310 -14.08 3.40 -44.02
CA ASN A 310 -12.89 2.93 -43.31
C ASN A 310 -12.73 3.70 -42.00
N SER A 311 -12.98 5.00 -42.00
CA SER A 311 -12.98 5.84 -40.81
C SER A 311 -13.99 5.36 -39.76
N GLU A 312 -15.18 4.94 -40.17
CA GLU A 312 -16.17 4.32 -39.29
C GLU A 312 -15.64 3.01 -38.64
N TYR A 313 -15.02 2.12 -39.43
CA TYR A 313 -14.44 0.88 -38.89
C TYR A 313 -13.25 1.14 -37.95
N LEU A 314 -12.37 2.08 -38.30
CA LEU A 314 -11.23 2.47 -37.47
C LEU A 314 -11.69 3.14 -36.17
N THR A 315 -12.78 3.89 -36.20
CA THR A 315 -13.40 4.47 -35.00
C THR A 315 -13.90 3.38 -34.06
N LEU A 316 -14.63 2.38 -34.57
CA LEU A 316 -15.04 1.24 -33.77
C LEU A 316 -13.83 0.47 -33.21
N GLY A 317 -12.79 0.29 -34.02
CA GLY A 317 -11.52 -0.30 -33.59
C GLY A 317 -10.86 0.50 -32.47
N ASN A 318 -10.84 1.83 -32.57
CA ASN A 318 -10.29 2.72 -31.55
C ASN A 318 -11.05 2.58 -30.24
N TYR A 319 -12.39 2.68 -30.26
CA TYR A 319 -13.20 2.53 -29.05
C TYR A 319 -13.09 1.13 -28.43
N THR A 320 -12.97 0.09 -29.26
CA THR A 320 -12.74 -1.27 -28.76
C THR A 320 -11.37 -1.40 -28.11
N SER A 321 -10.32 -0.84 -28.72
CA SER A 321 -8.98 -0.80 -28.13
C SER A 321 -8.98 -0.01 -26.82
N TYR A 322 -9.75 1.08 -26.79
CA TYR A 322 -9.88 1.96 -25.64
C TYR A 322 -10.47 1.22 -24.44
N PHE A 323 -11.54 0.46 -24.66
CA PHE A 323 -12.10 -0.43 -23.67
C PHE A 323 -11.02 -1.37 -23.11
N PHE A 324 -10.30 -2.13 -23.92
CA PHE A 324 -9.29 -3.04 -23.35
C PHE A 324 -8.12 -2.33 -22.66
N LEU A 325 -7.68 -1.17 -23.15
CA LEU A 325 -6.59 -0.40 -22.54
C LEU A 325 -6.97 0.20 -21.19
N MET A 326 -8.25 0.52 -20.96
CA MET A 326 -8.76 0.97 -19.67
C MET A 326 -8.59 -0.08 -18.56
N THR A 327 -8.40 -1.37 -18.87
CA THR A 327 -8.02 -2.36 -17.85
C THR A 327 -6.68 -2.04 -17.20
N LEU A 328 -5.76 -1.38 -17.92
CA LEU A 328 -4.49 -0.91 -17.34
C LEU A 328 -4.71 0.24 -16.36
N ALA A 329 -5.76 1.04 -16.52
CA ALA A 329 -6.10 2.09 -15.56
C ALA A 329 -6.35 1.48 -14.17
N TRP A 330 -7.03 0.34 -14.10
CA TRP A 330 -7.34 -0.34 -12.84
C TRP A 330 -6.09 -0.84 -12.11
N LEU A 331 -5.08 -1.27 -12.87
CA LEU A 331 -3.83 -1.80 -12.33
C LEU A 331 -2.87 -0.67 -11.91
N LEU A 332 -2.91 0.45 -12.63
CA LEU A 332 -1.94 1.52 -12.46
C LEU A 332 -2.43 2.64 -11.52
N ILE A 333 -3.74 2.80 -11.31
CA ILE A 333 -4.28 3.94 -10.55
C ILE A 333 -3.81 3.98 -9.11
N ASP A 334 -3.72 2.82 -8.47
CA ASP A 334 -3.23 2.67 -7.10
C ASP A 334 -1.71 2.42 -7.05
N ALA A 335 -1.12 1.83 -8.10
CA ALA A 335 0.33 1.58 -8.16
C ALA A 335 1.17 2.83 -8.49
N LEU A 336 0.69 3.69 -9.38
CA LEU A 336 1.39 4.90 -9.86
C LEU A 336 0.84 6.21 -9.30
N GLY A 337 -0.31 6.19 -8.62
CA GLY A 337 -0.91 7.41 -8.08
C GLY A 337 -1.53 8.32 -9.15
N ARG A 338 -2.43 9.20 -8.70
CA ARG A 338 -3.32 10.00 -9.57
C ARG A 338 -2.54 11.07 -10.29
N ARG A 339 -1.61 11.74 -9.60
CA ARG A 339 -0.84 12.87 -10.15
C ARG A 339 0.14 12.38 -11.22
N GLN A 340 0.84 11.27 -10.99
CA GLN A 340 1.80 10.78 -11.98
C GLN A 340 1.10 10.29 -13.25
N LEU A 341 -0.02 9.59 -13.11
CA LEU A 341 -0.82 9.14 -14.24
C LEU A 341 -1.34 10.29 -15.10
N MET A 342 -1.82 11.36 -14.47
CA MET A 342 -2.26 12.56 -15.21
C MET A 342 -1.09 13.25 -15.92
N ILE A 343 0.09 13.37 -15.29
CA ILE A 343 1.27 13.97 -15.93
C ILE A 343 1.77 13.12 -17.11
N GLN A 344 1.95 11.82 -16.90
CA GLN A 344 2.39 10.90 -17.96
C GLN A 344 1.37 10.84 -19.09
N GLY A 345 0.08 10.76 -18.75
CA GLY A 345 -1.02 10.83 -19.69
C GLY A 345 -0.98 12.11 -20.54
N SER A 346 -0.73 13.27 -19.93
CA SER A 346 -0.58 14.54 -20.66
C SER A 346 0.62 14.57 -21.59
N ILE A 347 1.76 13.99 -21.19
CA ILE A 347 2.96 13.93 -22.05
C ILE A 347 2.67 13.06 -23.29
N VAL A 348 2.05 11.90 -23.09
CA VAL A 348 1.68 11.01 -24.19
C VAL A 348 0.62 11.65 -25.08
N LEU A 349 -0.41 12.27 -24.51
CA LEU A 349 -1.44 12.97 -25.27
C LEU A 349 -0.87 14.14 -26.07
N SER A 350 -0.07 15.00 -25.45
CA SER A 350 0.53 16.17 -26.12
C SER A 350 1.44 15.75 -27.28
N SER A 351 2.31 14.77 -27.05
CA SER A 351 3.18 14.24 -28.11
C SER A 351 2.40 13.53 -29.21
N SER A 352 1.38 12.74 -28.86
CA SER A 352 0.54 12.05 -29.84
C SER A 352 -0.24 13.01 -30.72
N PHE A 353 -0.87 14.05 -30.13
CA PHE A 353 -1.57 15.08 -30.90
C PHE A 353 -0.62 15.93 -31.76
N ALA A 354 0.59 16.23 -31.27
CA ALA A 354 1.60 16.89 -32.09
C ALA A 354 2.02 16.03 -33.30
N LEU A 355 2.18 14.73 -33.11
CA LEU A 355 2.47 13.78 -34.19
C LEU A 355 1.27 13.63 -35.15
N LEU A 356 0.03 13.60 -34.64
CA LEU A 356 -1.17 13.58 -35.47
C LEU A 356 -1.28 14.82 -36.36
N ALA A 357 -0.86 16.00 -35.90
CA ALA A 357 -0.76 17.19 -36.75
C ALA A 357 0.23 16.96 -37.91
N VAL A 358 1.38 16.35 -37.63
CA VAL A 358 2.38 16.03 -38.66
C VAL A 358 1.83 15.01 -39.66
N PHE A 359 1.28 13.89 -39.19
CA PHE A 359 0.78 12.83 -40.07
C PHE A 359 -0.49 13.21 -40.81
N GLY A 360 -1.38 14.00 -40.21
CA GLY A 360 -2.52 14.61 -40.91
C GLY A 360 -2.07 15.57 -42.01
N GLY A 361 -1.05 16.39 -41.74
CA GLY A 361 -0.44 17.25 -42.77
C GLY A 361 0.24 16.46 -43.91
N LEU A 362 0.92 15.35 -43.59
CA LEU A 362 1.51 14.44 -44.59
C LEU A 362 0.44 13.73 -45.43
N ALA A 363 -0.66 13.31 -44.81
CA ALA A 363 -1.80 12.71 -45.51
C ALA A 363 -2.45 13.73 -46.47
N ALA A 364 -2.72 14.95 -45.98
CA ALA A 364 -3.30 16.03 -46.76
C ALA A 364 -2.42 16.48 -47.94
N LYS A 365 -1.10 16.34 -47.83
CA LYS A 365 -0.13 16.72 -48.87
C LYS A 365 0.46 15.54 -49.66
N SER A 366 -0.04 14.33 -49.45
CA SER A 366 0.49 13.07 -50.01
C SER A 366 0.78 13.14 -51.51
N ASP A 367 -0.15 13.69 -52.31
CA ASP A 367 0.01 13.86 -53.76
C ASP A 367 1.16 14.82 -54.14
N SER A 368 1.45 15.82 -53.31
CA SER A 368 2.49 16.82 -53.57
C SER A 368 3.90 16.37 -53.17
N ILE A 369 4.00 15.36 -52.31
CA ILE A 369 5.26 14.84 -51.76
C ILE A 369 5.56 13.40 -52.22
N ASP A 370 4.73 12.84 -53.11
CA ASP A 370 4.86 11.51 -53.71
C ASP A 370 4.94 10.37 -52.66
N ILE A 371 4.15 10.49 -51.58
CA ILE A 371 4.04 9.47 -50.53
C ILE A 371 2.63 8.86 -50.58
N PRO A 372 2.48 7.52 -50.61
CA PRO A 372 1.18 6.89 -50.52
C PRO A 372 0.43 7.28 -49.24
N VAL A 373 -0.78 7.86 -49.36
CA VAL A 373 -1.60 8.36 -48.23
C VAL A 373 -1.87 7.31 -47.13
N ILE A 374 -1.86 6.03 -47.49
CA ILE A 374 -2.04 4.91 -46.55
C ILE A 374 -0.94 4.86 -45.47
N ILE A 375 0.29 5.28 -45.78
CA ILE A 375 1.42 5.22 -44.84
C ILE A 375 1.23 6.20 -43.66
N PRO A 376 1.08 7.52 -43.88
CA PRO A 376 0.79 8.44 -42.79
C PRO A 376 -0.56 8.13 -42.12
N GLY A 377 -1.55 7.61 -42.87
CA GLY A 377 -2.83 7.20 -42.31
C GLY A 377 -2.73 6.08 -41.28
N ILE A 378 -1.98 5.00 -41.57
CA ILE A 378 -1.79 3.88 -40.63
C ILE A 378 -1.02 4.34 -39.38
N ILE A 379 0.04 5.12 -39.56
CA ILE A 379 0.84 5.61 -38.43
C ILE A 379 0.00 6.55 -37.55
N GLY A 380 -0.74 7.48 -38.18
CA GLY A 380 -1.68 8.35 -37.47
C GLY A 380 -2.74 7.56 -36.71
N THR A 381 -3.27 6.47 -37.28
CA THR A 381 -4.24 5.59 -36.61
C THR A 381 -3.67 4.98 -35.34
N VAL A 382 -2.47 4.40 -35.40
CA VAL A 382 -1.81 3.81 -34.22
C VAL A 382 -1.56 4.88 -33.15
N ILE A 383 -1.12 6.07 -33.54
CA ILE A 383 -0.91 7.18 -32.62
C ILE A 383 -2.22 7.61 -31.95
N LEU A 384 -3.33 7.66 -32.68
CA LEU A 384 -4.63 7.99 -32.12
C LEU A 384 -5.13 6.93 -31.12
N PHE A 385 -4.84 5.65 -31.36
CA PHE A 385 -5.16 4.57 -30.42
C PHE A 385 -4.34 4.74 -29.13
N VAL A 386 -3.04 5.05 -29.26
CA VAL A 386 -2.17 5.34 -28.10
C VAL A 386 -2.66 6.57 -27.33
N ALA A 387 -3.03 7.65 -28.03
CA ALA A 387 -3.58 8.85 -27.42
C ALA A 387 -4.86 8.53 -26.64
N THR A 388 -5.76 7.76 -27.25
CA THR A 388 -7.03 7.36 -26.63
C THR A 388 -6.80 6.51 -25.37
N GLY A 389 -5.89 5.54 -25.42
CA GLY A 389 -5.48 4.76 -24.25
C GLY A 389 -4.87 5.61 -23.14
N ALA A 390 -4.00 6.55 -23.49
CA ALA A 390 -3.36 7.46 -22.52
C ALA A 390 -4.37 8.39 -21.82
N PHE A 391 -5.41 8.84 -22.54
CA PHE A 391 -6.51 9.57 -21.92
C PHE A 391 -7.25 8.71 -20.90
N GLY A 392 -7.57 7.46 -21.23
CA GLY A 392 -8.24 6.55 -20.30
C GLY A 392 -7.47 6.28 -19.03
N ILE A 393 -6.21 5.84 -19.21
CA ILE A 393 -5.32 5.47 -18.11
C ILE A 393 -5.00 6.69 -17.24
N GLY A 394 -4.80 7.86 -17.86
CA GLY A 394 -4.30 9.05 -17.18
C GLY A 394 -5.37 9.99 -16.64
N TRP A 395 -6.39 10.31 -17.45
CA TRP A 395 -7.26 11.48 -17.26
C TRP A 395 -8.75 11.14 -17.07
N LEU A 396 -9.19 9.94 -17.43
CA LEU A 396 -10.58 9.55 -17.25
C LEU A 396 -10.87 9.34 -15.75
N SER A 397 -10.39 8.26 -15.15
CA SER A 397 -10.79 7.89 -13.77
C SER A 397 -10.20 8.79 -12.68
N THR A 398 -8.98 9.29 -12.85
CA THR A 398 -8.23 10.08 -11.85
C THR A 398 -8.92 11.40 -11.48
N VAL A 399 -9.49 12.09 -12.47
CA VAL A 399 -10.15 13.39 -12.29
C VAL A 399 -11.45 13.25 -11.49
N TRP A 400 -12.15 12.13 -11.67
CA TRP A 400 -13.37 11.83 -10.92
C TRP A 400 -13.08 11.34 -9.50
N LEU A 401 -11.91 10.73 -9.26
CA LEU A 401 -11.47 10.35 -7.90
C LEU A 401 -11.09 11.55 -7.05
N PHE A 402 -10.44 12.57 -7.64
CA PHE A 402 -9.93 13.73 -6.91
C PHE A 402 -10.93 14.36 -5.91
N PRO A 403 -12.15 14.80 -6.30
CA PRO A 403 -13.10 15.38 -5.35
C PRO A 403 -13.49 14.42 -4.22
N THR A 404 -13.43 13.12 -4.47
CA THR A 404 -13.81 12.11 -3.49
C THR A 404 -12.74 11.88 -2.42
N GLU A 405 -11.49 12.25 -2.72
CA GLU A 405 -10.29 12.08 -1.88
C GLU A 405 -9.89 13.39 -1.15
N VAL A 406 -10.34 14.57 -1.62
CA VAL A 406 -9.93 15.88 -1.05
C VAL A 406 -11.00 16.62 -0.26
N PHE A 407 -12.27 16.19 -0.30
CA PHE A 407 -13.35 16.84 0.44
C PHE A 407 -13.77 16.06 1.69
N PRO A 408 -14.01 16.76 2.82
CA PRO A 408 -14.53 16.14 4.05
C PRO A 408 -15.94 15.66 3.81
N THR A 409 -16.43 14.70 4.60
CA THR A 409 -17.80 14.16 4.47
C THR A 409 -18.86 15.26 4.40
N THR A 410 -18.71 16.33 5.18
CA THR A 410 -19.64 17.47 5.25
C THR A 410 -19.68 18.36 4.00
N ALA A 411 -18.64 18.32 3.16
CA ALA A 411 -18.53 19.09 1.91
C ALA A 411 -18.42 18.21 0.65
N ARG A 412 -18.28 16.88 0.80
CA ARG A 412 -18.00 15.93 -0.28
C ARG A 412 -19.10 15.88 -1.32
N ALA A 413 -20.36 15.92 -0.89
CA ALA A 413 -21.49 15.93 -1.81
C ALA A 413 -21.49 17.20 -2.68
N GLN A 414 -21.25 18.36 -2.06
CA GLN A 414 -21.18 19.66 -2.71
C GLN A 414 -19.98 19.74 -3.66
N GLY A 415 -18.81 19.28 -3.23
CA GLY A 415 -17.59 19.23 -4.05
C GLY A 415 -17.72 18.30 -5.26
N THR A 416 -18.36 17.15 -5.08
CA THR A 416 -18.68 16.22 -6.18
C THR A 416 -19.69 16.84 -7.15
N ALA A 417 -20.73 17.52 -6.64
CA ALA A 417 -21.69 18.24 -7.48
C ALA A 417 -21.03 19.37 -8.29
N ILE A 418 -20.16 20.18 -7.67
CA ILE A 418 -19.36 21.21 -8.37
C ILE A 418 -18.53 20.56 -9.48
N SER A 419 -17.90 19.43 -9.19
CA SER A 419 -17.12 18.66 -10.17
C SER A 419 -17.96 18.31 -11.42
N VAL A 420 -19.16 17.75 -11.23
CA VAL A 420 -20.07 17.39 -12.34
C VAL A 420 -20.55 18.62 -13.11
N ILE A 421 -20.89 19.72 -12.41
CA ILE A 421 -21.35 20.96 -13.05
C ILE A 421 -20.26 21.51 -13.97
N ILE A 422 -19.03 21.62 -13.47
CA ILE A 422 -17.90 22.15 -14.25
C ILE A 422 -17.56 21.22 -15.40
N TRP A 423 -17.58 19.90 -15.17
CA TRP A 423 -17.42 18.92 -16.23
C TRP A 423 -18.45 19.10 -17.34
N GLY A 424 -19.73 19.27 -17.01
CA GLY A 424 -20.80 19.50 -17.98
C GLY A 424 -20.62 20.80 -18.74
N LEU A 425 -20.26 21.89 -18.07
CA LEU A 425 -20.01 23.20 -18.71
C LEU A 425 -18.78 23.17 -19.63
N ALA A 426 -17.69 22.52 -19.20
CA ALA A 426 -16.47 22.41 -19.99
C ALA A 426 -16.67 21.52 -21.22
N ASN A 427 -17.37 20.39 -21.08
CA ASN A 427 -17.71 19.52 -22.21
C ASN A 427 -18.71 20.17 -23.16
N PHE A 428 -19.69 20.95 -22.65
CA PHE A 428 -20.55 21.78 -23.48
C PHE A 428 -19.70 22.71 -24.36
N ALA A 429 -18.78 23.46 -23.75
CA ALA A 429 -17.95 24.43 -24.47
C ALA A 429 -17.09 23.74 -25.55
N ILE A 430 -16.38 22.66 -25.21
CA ILE A 430 -15.50 21.98 -26.16
C ILE A 430 -16.28 21.28 -27.25
N THR A 431 -17.36 20.57 -26.93
CA THR A 431 -18.19 19.91 -27.94
C THR A 431 -18.82 20.91 -28.90
N PHE A 432 -19.27 22.06 -28.39
CA PHE A 432 -19.82 23.13 -29.21
C PHE A 432 -18.76 23.75 -30.15
N LEU A 433 -17.56 23.99 -29.64
CA LEU A 433 -16.47 24.61 -30.42
C LEU A 433 -15.84 23.64 -31.44
N THR A 434 -15.93 22.34 -31.20
CA THR A 434 -15.20 21.32 -31.98
C THR A 434 -15.52 21.34 -33.49
N PRO A 435 -16.80 21.36 -33.95
CA PRO A 435 -17.09 21.47 -35.37
C PRO A 435 -16.54 22.75 -36.01
N VAL A 436 -16.62 23.86 -35.29
CA VAL A 436 -16.08 25.15 -35.77
C VAL A 436 -14.56 25.06 -35.93
N LEU A 437 -13.87 24.38 -35.01
CA LEU A 437 -12.43 24.16 -35.10
C LEU A 437 -12.05 23.22 -36.25
N PHE A 438 -12.78 22.13 -36.46
CA PHE A 438 -12.54 21.21 -37.58
C PHE A 438 -12.66 21.92 -38.93
N ASN A 439 -13.71 22.72 -39.12
CA ASN A 439 -13.96 23.41 -40.39
C ASN A 439 -12.93 24.52 -40.71
N ASN A 440 -12.24 25.07 -39.70
CA ASN A 440 -11.33 26.21 -39.89
C ASN A 440 -9.84 25.84 -39.76
N LEU A 441 -9.51 24.76 -39.06
CA LEU A 441 -8.13 24.39 -38.74
C LEU A 441 -7.68 23.09 -39.41
N ASP A 442 -8.56 22.30 -40.02
CA ASP A 442 -8.23 20.99 -40.57
C ASP A 442 -7.38 20.16 -39.58
N TYR A 443 -6.21 19.66 -40.00
CA TYR A 443 -5.27 18.92 -39.15
C TYR A 443 -4.52 19.78 -38.11
N PHE A 444 -4.56 21.12 -38.20
CA PHE A 444 -3.97 22.01 -37.18
C PHE A 444 -4.74 21.97 -35.85
N ILE A 445 -5.98 21.46 -35.83
CA ILE A 445 -6.72 21.23 -34.58
C ILE A 445 -5.94 20.34 -33.61
N PHE A 446 -5.16 19.38 -34.13
CA PHE A 446 -4.33 18.53 -33.28
C PHE A 446 -3.23 19.31 -32.56
N LEU A 447 -2.73 20.44 -33.10
CA LEU A 447 -1.80 21.31 -32.36
C LEU A 447 -2.48 22.05 -31.21
N VAL A 448 -3.76 22.40 -31.35
CA VAL A 448 -4.55 22.98 -30.26
C VAL A 448 -4.65 21.97 -29.12
N PHE A 449 -5.01 20.72 -29.42
CA PHE A 449 -5.05 19.65 -28.41
C PHE A 449 -3.65 19.33 -27.85
N ALA A 450 -2.60 19.38 -28.65
CA ALA A 450 -1.24 19.20 -28.15
C ALA A 450 -0.86 20.27 -27.12
N ALA A 451 -1.20 21.54 -27.39
CA ALA A 451 -0.92 22.66 -26.51
C ALA A 451 -1.77 22.62 -25.23
N THR A 452 -3.06 22.30 -25.33
CA THR A 452 -3.93 22.19 -24.14
C THR A 452 -3.53 21.02 -23.25
N ASN A 453 -3.12 19.88 -23.83
CA ASN A 453 -2.59 18.75 -23.05
C ASN A 453 -1.24 19.06 -22.40
N ALA A 454 -0.36 19.82 -23.06
CA ALA A 454 0.89 20.29 -22.46
C ALA A 454 0.61 21.24 -21.28
N PHE A 455 -0.35 22.16 -21.44
CA PHE A 455 -0.80 23.03 -20.35
C PHE A 455 -1.40 22.23 -19.19
N ALA A 456 -2.27 21.26 -19.49
CA ALA A 456 -2.87 20.39 -18.49
C ALA A 456 -1.80 19.65 -17.68
N GLY A 457 -0.81 19.04 -18.34
CA GLY A 457 0.30 18.36 -17.66
C GLY A 457 1.16 19.30 -16.81
N LEU A 458 1.45 20.50 -17.31
CA LEU A 458 2.21 21.52 -16.58
C LEU A 458 1.44 22.01 -15.36
N TRP A 459 0.14 22.25 -15.50
CA TRP A 459 -0.74 22.66 -14.41
C TRP A 459 -0.83 21.57 -13.36
N THR A 460 -1.07 20.31 -13.75
CA THR A 460 -1.09 19.15 -12.85
C THR A 460 0.23 19.03 -12.08
N TYR A 461 1.36 19.27 -12.75
CA TYR A 461 2.67 19.25 -12.07
C TYR A 461 2.79 20.32 -10.96
N PHE A 462 2.22 21.51 -11.13
CA PHE A 462 2.37 22.60 -10.16
C PHE A 462 1.28 22.67 -9.09
N TYR A 463 0.06 22.23 -9.39
CA TYR A 463 -1.13 22.57 -8.61
C TYR A 463 -1.91 21.35 -8.11
N LEU A 464 -1.68 20.15 -8.66
CA LEU A 464 -2.33 18.94 -8.20
C LEU A 464 -1.44 18.21 -7.18
N PRO A 465 -1.92 17.95 -5.94
CA PRO A 465 -1.23 17.08 -5.01
C PRO A 465 -1.38 15.61 -5.44
N GLU A 466 -0.53 14.73 -4.91
CA GLU A 466 -0.79 13.28 -5.02
C GLU A 466 -1.78 12.89 -3.93
N THR A 467 -2.99 12.50 -4.33
CA THR A 467 -4.10 12.19 -3.41
C THR A 467 -4.22 10.69 -3.12
N GLY A 468 -3.62 9.84 -3.96
CA GLY A 468 -3.67 8.39 -3.78
C GLY A 468 -2.93 7.95 -2.51
N GLY A 469 -3.53 7.02 -1.76
CA GLY A 469 -2.93 6.41 -0.58
C GLY A 469 -2.75 7.34 0.62
N ARG A 470 -3.61 8.36 0.76
CA ARG A 470 -3.56 9.35 1.85
C ARG A 470 -4.91 9.53 2.51
N THR A 471 -4.90 9.82 3.81
CA THR A 471 -6.13 10.16 4.53
C THR A 471 -6.64 11.54 4.09
N PHE A 472 -7.93 11.81 4.35
CA PHE A 472 -8.52 13.10 4.04
C PHE A 472 -7.76 14.27 4.70
N ASP A 473 -7.38 14.11 5.98
CA ASP A 473 -6.68 15.16 6.74
C ASP A 473 -5.30 15.44 6.15
N GLU A 474 -4.59 14.40 5.72
CA GLU A 474 -3.29 14.54 5.02
C GLU A 474 -3.41 15.25 3.69
N ASN A 475 -4.48 14.97 2.92
CA ASN A 475 -4.75 15.69 1.68
C ASN A 475 -5.07 17.17 1.95
N MET A 476 -5.74 17.48 3.06
CA MET A 476 -6.07 18.85 3.45
C MET A 476 -4.83 19.65 3.89
N ASP A 477 -3.83 18.99 4.47
CA ASP A 477 -2.58 19.63 4.88
C ASP A 477 -1.83 20.28 3.70
N PHE A 478 -1.90 19.72 2.49
CA PHE A 478 -1.30 20.35 1.30
C PHE A 478 -1.90 21.73 1.00
N PHE A 479 -3.21 21.89 1.20
CA PHE A 479 -3.92 23.13 0.95
C PHE A 479 -3.72 24.13 2.10
N LYS A 480 -3.65 23.63 3.35
CA LYS A 480 -3.30 24.46 4.52
C LYS A 480 -1.88 25.00 4.41
N GLU A 481 -0.89 24.17 4.09
CA GLU A 481 0.50 24.59 3.90
C GLU A 481 0.62 25.64 2.77
N ALA A 482 -0.07 25.41 1.65
CA ALA A 482 -0.10 26.36 0.54
C ALA A 482 -0.70 27.72 0.97
N GLY A 483 -1.77 27.69 1.77
CA GLY A 483 -2.37 28.88 2.39
C GLY A 483 -1.41 29.61 3.33
N GLU A 484 -0.74 28.90 4.24
CA GLU A 484 0.21 29.45 5.21
C GLU A 484 1.45 30.07 4.54
N THR A 485 1.92 29.45 3.46
CA THR A 485 3.07 29.93 2.67
C THR A 485 2.69 30.99 1.62
N GLY A 486 1.41 31.33 1.50
CA GLY A 486 0.90 32.35 0.58
C GLY A 486 1.03 31.98 -0.90
N THR A 487 1.07 30.69 -1.22
CA THR A 487 1.24 30.16 -2.59
C THR A 487 0.06 29.29 -2.99
N TRP A 488 -0.29 29.31 -4.28
CA TRP A 488 -1.27 28.38 -4.85
C TRP A 488 -0.67 27.02 -5.23
N ARG A 489 0.67 26.95 -5.28
CA ARG A 489 1.40 25.70 -5.50
C ARG A 489 1.32 24.89 -4.22
N VAL A 490 0.72 23.72 -4.34
CA VAL A 490 0.86 22.65 -3.35
C VAL A 490 2.31 22.14 -3.45
N GLY A 491 3.00 22.07 -2.31
CA GLY A 491 4.43 21.77 -2.24
C GLY A 491 4.80 20.47 -2.95
N LYS A 492 5.99 20.42 -3.53
CA LYS A 492 6.55 19.21 -4.13
C LYS A 492 7.00 18.29 -2.99
N VAL A 493 6.07 17.46 -2.50
CA VAL A 493 6.30 16.28 -1.65
C VAL A 493 7.21 16.52 -0.44
N ARG A 494 6.72 16.33 0.78
CA ARG A 494 7.59 15.99 1.94
C ARG A 494 8.44 14.75 1.58
N LYS A 495 9.60 14.92 0.92
CA LYS A 495 10.47 13.85 0.38
C LYS A 495 9.71 12.88 -0.54
N GLY A 496 10.27 12.52 -1.70
CA GLY A 496 9.70 11.56 -2.65
C GLY A 496 9.46 10.12 -2.15
N GLU A 497 9.12 9.90 -0.87
CA GLU A 497 8.12 8.95 -0.49
C GLU A 497 6.90 9.18 -1.41
N TRP A 498 6.77 8.31 -2.40
CA TRP A 498 5.56 7.50 -2.34
C TRP A 498 5.35 7.21 -0.85
N LYS A 499 4.32 7.80 -0.23
CA LYS A 499 3.50 6.91 0.56
C LYS A 499 3.03 5.89 -0.46
N LYS A 500 3.87 4.88 -0.72
CA LYS A 500 3.36 3.55 -0.90
C LYS A 500 2.36 3.49 0.25
N MET A 501 1.11 3.15 0.00
CA MET A 501 0.48 2.34 1.02
C MET A 501 1.34 1.05 1.07
N LEU A 502 2.53 1.11 1.69
CA LEU A 502 2.72 0.36 2.90
C LEU A 502 1.68 1.02 3.76
N TYR A 503 0.56 0.35 3.95
CA TYR A 503 -0.09 0.32 5.24
C TYR A 503 0.69 1.21 6.25
N ASP A 504 0.41 2.52 6.29
CA ASP A 504 0.05 3.06 7.58
C ASP A 504 -1.25 2.31 7.76
N ASP A 505 -1.11 1.25 8.49
CA ASP A 505 -2.10 0.78 9.38
C ASP A 505 -2.19 1.93 10.41
N PRO A 506 -3.16 2.86 10.30
CA PRO A 506 -3.61 3.62 11.44
C PRO A 506 -4.64 2.77 12.20
N GLU A 507 -5.03 1.62 11.63
CA GLU A 507 -5.81 0.53 12.21
C GLU A 507 -5.32 -0.83 11.67
N GLY A 508 -4.91 -1.66 12.64
CA GLY A 508 -4.47 -3.05 12.56
C GLY A 508 -5.31 -3.96 11.68
N GLU A 509 -5.37 -3.80 10.36
CA GLU A 509 -6.10 -4.74 9.50
C GLU A 509 -5.20 -5.89 8.99
N GLY A 510 -4.13 -6.18 9.72
CA GLY A 510 -3.79 -7.57 10.03
C GLY A 510 -4.67 -8.08 11.17
N ALA A 511 -5.95 -8.35 10.90
CA ALA A 511 -6.93 -8.88 11.87
C ALA A 511 -6.66 -8.52 13.35
N LEU A 512 -6.62 -7.23 13.70
CA LEU A 512 -6.40 -6.65 15.03
C LEU A 512 -5.32 -7.33 15.91
N SER A 513 -4.43 -8.20 15.42
CA SER A 513 -3.61 -9.05 16.30
C SER A 513 -2.50 -9.85 15.61
N ASP A 514 -2.26 -9.65 14.32
CA ASP A 514 -1.21 -10.37 13.62
C ASP A 514 0.21 -9.99 14.10
N SER A 515 1.19 -10.81 13.75
CA SER A 515 2.62 -10.59 14.03
C SER A 515 3.42 -11.01 12.79
N PRO A 516 3.46 -10.16 11.74
CA PRO A 516 4.09 -10.52 10.46
C PRO A 516 5.62 -10.52 10.49
N GLN A 517 6.23 -10.08 11.58
CA GLN A 517 7.68 -10.04 11.80
C GLN A 517 8.01 -10.14 13.30
N ASP A 518 9.30 -10.09 13.66
CA ASP A 518 9.76 -10.36 15.02
C ASP A 518 9.28 -9.34 16.08
N SER A 519 9.19 -8.07 15.74
CA SER A 519 8.62 -6.98 16.56
C SER A 519 8.34 -5.81 15.62
N ASP A 520 7.87 -4.68 16.14
CA ASP A 520 7.93 -3.40 15.44
C ASP A 520 9.30 -3.09 14.82
N ILE A 521 9.35 -2.26 13.78
CA ILE A 521 10.61 -1.92 13.08
C ILE A 521 11.63 -1.21 13.98
N TYR A 522 11.18 -0.56 15.06
CA TYR A 522 12.06 0.05 16.07
C TYR A 522 12.67 -0.99 17.02
N GLN A 523 12.13 -2.22 17.01
CA GLN A 523 12.43 -3.28 17.95
C GLN A 523 12.27 -2.83 19.42
N SER A 524 11.29 -1.97 19.67
CA SER A 524 10.96 -1.43 20.99
C SER A 524 10.34 -2.48 21.91
N SER A 525 9.88 -3.61 21.32
CA SER A 525 9.19 -4.72 21.97
C SER A 525 7.82 -4.37 22.55
N TYR A 526 7.27 -3.21 22.20
CA TYR A 526 5.89 -2.84 22.53
C TYR A 526 4.98 -3.18 21.34
N LEU A 527 4.06 -4.13 21.55
CA LEU A 527 3.15 -4.61 20.51
C LEU A 527 1.76 -3.93 20.57
N GLY A 528 1.66 -2.78 21.23
CA GLY A 528 0.44 -1.97 21.21
C GLY A 528 -0.77 -2.56 21.95
N GLY A 529 -1.94 -2.09 21.55
CA GLY A 529 -3.25 -2.41 22.15
C GLY A 529 -4.03 -3.52 21.44
N GLU A 530 -3.55 -3.95 20.28
CA GLU A 530 -4.31 -4.72 19.30
C GLU A 530 -4.58 -6.15 19.77
N HIS A 531 -3.60 -6.79 20.39
CA HIS A 531 -3.76 -8.17 20.89
C HIS A 531 -4.84 -8.34 21.98
N ASN A 532 -5.33 -7.23 22.59
CA ASN A 532 -6.50 -7.19 23.47
C ASN A 532 -6.46 -8.18 24.65
N ILE A 533 -5.29 -8.36 25.26
CA ILE A 533 -5.11 -9.20 26.46
C ILE A 533 -5.06 -8.29 27.68
N ASP A 534 -6.09 -8.35 28.52
CA ASP A 534 -6.13 -7.62 29.78
C ASP A 534 -5.47 -8.44 30.92
N PRO A 535 -4.75 -7.82 31.88
CA PRO A 535 -4.17 -8.52 33.03
C PRO A 535 -5.20 -9.35 33.82
N SER A 536 -6.47 -8.95 33.82
CA SER A 536 -7.56 -9.66 34.50
C SER A 536 -8.02 -10.94 33.79
N ASP A 537 -7.67 -11.13 32.51
CA ASP A 537 -7.98 -12.35 31.76
C ASP A 537 -7.00 -13.49 32.05
N LEU A 538 -5.75 -13.19 32.41
CA LEU A 538 -4.68 -14.18 32.63
C LEU A 538 -5.03 -15.31 33.61
N PRO A 539 -5.71 -15.06 34.76
CA PRO A 539 -6.19 -16.14 35.63
C PRO A 539 -7.15 -17.14 34.96
N GLN A 540 -7.76 -16.80 33.82
CA GLN A 540 -8.66 -17.64 33.04
C GLN A 540 -7.97 -18.31 31.84
N PHE A 541 -6.68 -18.03 31.62
CA PHE A 541 -5.95 -18.65 30.53
C PHE A 541 -5.84 -20.16 30.76
N THR A 542 -5.97 -20.91 29.68
CA THR A 542 -5.78 -22.35 29.63
C THR A 542 -4.86 -22.69 28.46
N GLN A 543 -4.24 -23.86 28.49
CA GLN A 543 -3.60 -24.40 27.29
C GLN A 543 -4.71 -24.82 26.30
N ILE A 544 -4.79 -24.13 25.17
CA ILE A 544 -5.83 -24.36 24.16
C ILE A 544 -5.49 -25.63 23.38
N TRP A 545 -4.29 -25.64 22.78
CA TRP A 545 -3.72 -26.75 22.02
C TRP A 545 -2.19 -26.74 22.12
N ASN A 546 -1.56 -27.85 21.73
CA ASN A 546 -0.12 -27.91 21.49
C ASN A 546 0.20 -28.77 20.26
N ALA A 547 1.35 -28.51 19.64
CA ALA A 547 1.93 -29.31 18.57
C ALA A 547 3.36 -29.68 18.94
N SER A 548 3.73 -30.96 18.87
CA SER A 548 5.07 -31.43 19.22
C SER A 548 5.92 -31.62 17.96
N PHE A 549 7.18 -31.22 18.01
CA PHE A 549 8.13 -31.41 16.93
C PHE A 549 9.07 -32.58 17.19
N ASN A 550 9.87 -32.97 16.19
CA ASN A 550 10.90 -33.98 16.36
C ASN A 550 11.96 -33.50 17.37
N ALA A 551 12.54 -34.42 18.14
CA ALA A 551 13.51 -34.08 19.18
C ALA A 551 14.75 -33.31 18.66
N ASP A 552 15.18 -33.65 17.44
CA ASP A 552 16.32 -33.04 16.74
C ASP A 552 15.95 -31.69 16.08
N GLU A 553 14.65 -31.40 15.91
CA GLU A 553 14.14 -30.19 15.26
C GLU A 553 14.05 -29.03 16.25
N LYS A 554 14.85 -27.98 16.04
CA LYS A 554 14.85 -26.77 16.89
C LYS A 554 14.22 -25.60 16.16
N HIS A 555 13.48 -24.77 16.91
CA HIS A 555 12.81 -23.58 16.41
C HIS A 555 13.47 -22.35 17.03
N TRP A 556 14.56 -21.88 16.40
CA TRP A 556 15.23 -20.64 16.80
C TRP A 556 14.51 -19.40 16.29
N ALA A 557 13.90 -19.52 15.11
CA ALA A 557 13.02 -18.51 14.55
C ALA A 557 11.75 -18.42 15.40
N ARG A 558 11.36 -17.20 15.76
CA ARG A 558 10.07 -16.92 16.38
C ARG A 558 8.96 -17.32 15.41
N PRO A 559 7.88 -18.01 15.86
CA PRO A 559 6.69 -18.19 15.04
C PRO A 559 6.10 -16.84 14.60
N LEU A 560 5.48 -16.80 13.43
CA LEU A 560 4.73 -15.64 12.97
C LEU A 560 3.24 -15.94 13.00
N ILE A 561 2.44 -14.92 13.31
CA ILE A 561 0.99 -15.01 13.29
C ILE A 561 0.51 -14.13 12.15
N HIS A 562 -0.38 -14.67 11.32
CA HIS A 562 -0.97 -13.89 10.26
C HIS A 562 -2.32 -14.41 9.85
N THR A 563 -3.20 -13.51 9.43
CA THR A 563 -4.54 -13.82 8.95
C THR A 563 -4.54 -13.82 7.44
N LEU A 564 -4.84 -14.98 6.85
CA LEU A 564 -4.85 -15.14 5.40
C LEU A 564 -6.03 -14.38 4.79
N SER A 565 -5.77 -13.39 3.94
CA SER A 565 -6.82 -12.58 3.29
C SER A 565 -7.78 -13.43 2.47
N SER A 566 -7.29 -14.54 1.92
CA SER A 566 -8.08 -15.49 1.12
C SER A 566 -9.14 -16.26 1.90
N THR A 567 -8.97 -16.42 3.23
CA THR A 567 -9.84 -17.29 4.05
C THR A 567 -10.33 -16.65 5.34
N GLY A 568 -9.78 -15.48 5.73
CA GLY A 568 -9.99 -14.88 7.05
C GLY A 568 -9.43 -15.72 8.21
N ARG A 569 -8.69 -16.79 7.93
CA ARG A 569 -8.15 -17.71 8.93
C ARG A 569 -6.82 -17.20 9.45
N GLN A 570 -6.73 -17.01 10.76
CA GLN A 570 -5.45 -16.77 11.42
C GLN A 570 -4.64 -18.07 11.50
N ILE A 571 -3.38 -17.99 11.08
CA ILE A 571 -2.43 -19.09 11.06
C ILE A 571 -1.19 -18.78 11.88
N VAL A 572 -0.52 -19.84 12.32
CA VAL A 572 0.82 -19.81 12.92
C VAL A 572 1.80 -20.36 11.91
N PHE A 573 2.70 -19.53 11.40
CA PHE A 573 3.80 -19.95 10.54
C PHE A 573 5.03 -20.28 11.39
N THR A 574 5.61 -21.47 11.20
CA THR A 574 6.84 -21.87 11.88
C THR A 574 7.91 -22.28 10.88
N ALA A 575 9.16 -22.01 11.23
CA ALA A 575 10.34 -22.45 10.50
C ALA A 575 11.38 -23.03 11.48
N SER A 576 12.13 -24.04 11.05
CA SER A 576 13.04 -24.78 11.93
C SER A 576 14.42 -25.02 11.34
N THR A 577 15.33 -25.44 12.21
CA THR A 577 16.72 -25.80 11.86
C THR A 577 16.82 -26.99 10.91
N GLU A 578 15.75 -27.74 10.70
CA GLU A 578 15.69 -28.81 9.70
C GLU A 578 15.25 -28.31 8.32
N ASN A 579 15.17 -26.98 8.12
CA ASN A 579 14.60 -26.34 6.93
C ASN A 579 13.14 -26.78 6.67
N ARG A 580 12.41 -27.09 7.74
CA ARG A 580 10.98 -27.38 7.67
C ARG A 580 10.19 -26.11 7.96
N ILE A 581 9.21 -25.85 7.10
CA ILE A 581 8.24 -24.77 7.26
C ILE A 581 6.85 -25.37 7.40
N ARG A 582 6.02 -24.78 8.28
CA ARG A 582 4.67 -25.24 8.56
C ARG A 582 3.71 -24.08 8.75
N THR A 583 2.46 -24.29 8.39
CA THR A 583 1.33 -23.45 8.82
C THR A 583 0.36 -24.25 9.65
N PHE A 584 0.01 -23.72 10.83
CA PHE A 584 -1.01 -24.27 11.71
C PHE A 584 -2.20 -23.32 11.75
N ASP A 585 -3.41 -23.84 11.90
CA ASP A 585 -4.57 -23.05 12.27
C ASP A 585 -4.39 -22.52 13.71
N ALA A 586 -4.45 -21.20 13.90
CA ALA A 586 -4.16 -20.58 15.19
C ALA A 586 -5.23 -20.87 16.25
N GLU A 587 -6.47 -21.19 15.83
CA GLU A 587 -7.58 -21.52 16.73
C GLU A 587 -7.46 -22.95 17.26
N THR A 588 -7.23 -23.90 16.37
CA THR A 588 -7.37 -25.33 16.63
C THR A 588 -6.04 -26.06 16.80
N GLY A 589 -4.93 -25.48 16.31
CA GLY A 589 -3.64 -26.16 16.24
C GLY A 589 -3.53 -27.19 15.12
N GLN A 590 -4.51 -27.26 14.21
CA GLN A 590 -4.48 -28.17 13.08
C GLN A 590 -3.33 -27.79 12.14
N LEU A 591 -2.46 -28.75 11.82
CA LEU A 591 -1.45 -28.59 10.77
C LEU A 591 -2.15 -28.47 9.40
N LEU A 592 -1.93 -27.35 8.72
CA LEU A 592 -2.51 -27.05 7.41
C LEU A 592 -1.57 -27.48 6.29
N ASN A 593 -0.32 -27.01 6.33
CA ASN A 593 0.70 -27.35 5.35
C ASN A 593 2.05 -27.60 6.04
N GLU A 594 2.85 -28.48 5.46
CA GLU A 594 4.24 -28.74 5.86
C GLU A 594 5.11 -29.01 4.63
N ARG A 595 6.31 -28.44 4.62
CA ARG A 595 7.33 -28.71 3.58
C ARG A 595 8.73 -28.62 4.16
N GLN A 596 9.64 -29.49 3.72
CA GLN A 596 11.08 -29.30 3.90
C GLN A 596 11.63 -28.63 2.63
N VAL A 597 12.12 -27.39 2.73
CA VAL A 597 12.45 -26.57 1.55
C VAL A 597 13.81 -26.89 0.94
N ALA A 598 14.75 -27.39 1.75
CA ALA A 598 16.09 -27.82 1.31
C ALA A 598 16.72 -28.75 2.36
N PRO A 599 17.69 -29.60 2.00
CA PRO A 599 18.45 -30.37 2.99
C PRO A 599 19.17 -29.45 3.98
N PRO A 600 19.00 -29.61 5.30
CA PRO A 600 19.65 -28.77 6.28
C PRO A 600 21.13 -29.11 6.42
N TRP A 601 21.94 -28.12 6.76
CA TRP A 601 23.38 -28.30 6.90
C TRP A 601 23.72 -28.96 8.26
N PRO A 602 24.52 -30.03 8.32
CA PRO A 602 24.77 -30.73 9.58
C PRO A 602 25.79 -29.97 10.45
N MET A 603 25.56 -29.93 11.76
CA MET A 603 26.35 -29.11 12.68
C MET A 603 27.77 -29.63 12.92
N ASP A 604 27.98 -30.93 12.85
CA ASP A 604 29.30 -31.57 12.98
C ASP A 604 30.28 -31.08 11.90
N GLN A 605 29.76 -30.62 10.76
CA GLN A 605 30.53 -30.00 9.68
C GLN A 605 30.70 -28.48 9.84
N ALA A 606 30.07 -27.85 10.83
CA ALA A 606 30.08 -26.40 11.07
C ALA A 606 31.09 -25.93 12.15
N PHE A 607 31.83 -26.85 12.78
CA PHE A 607 32.75 -26.58 13.90
C PHE A 607 32.08 -25.88 15.12
N CYS A 608 30.75 -25.88 15.17
CA CYS A 608 29.94 -25.41 16.28
C CYS A 608 29.72 -26.53 17.31
N THR A 609 29.74 -26.21 18.60
CA THR A 609 29.46 -27.20 19.66
C THR A 609 27.98 -27.63 19.66
N THR A 610 27.71 -28.83 20.18
CA THR A 610 26.44 -29.57 20.19
C THR A 610 25.24 -28.91 20.89
N HIS A 611 25.31 -27.63 21.26
CA HIS A 611 24.31 -26.96 22.10
C HIS A 611 23.27 -26.11 21.34
N VAL A 612 23.40 -25.99 20.01
CA VAL A 612 22.46 -25.19 19.20
C VAL A 612 21.40 -26.06 18.52
N SER A 613 21.77 -27.14 17.85
CA SER A 613 20.87 -28.07 17.14
C SER A 613 21.71 -29.16 16.46
N LYS A 614 21.09 -30.21 15.92
CA LYS A 614 21.83 -31.20 15.12
C LYS A 614 22.18 -30.68 13.72
N THR A 615 21.37 -29.75 13.22
CA THR A 615 21.50 -29.14 11.89
C THR A 615 21.36 -27.61 11.97
N LEU A 616 21.93 -26.90 11.01
CA LEU A 616 21.82 -25.47 10.80
C LEU A 616 20.98 -25.25 9.53
N GLY A 617 19.80 -24.67 9.72
CA GLY A 617 18.83 -24.41 8.67
C GLY A 617 18.29 -22.99 8.77
N ILE A 618 16.96 -22.87 8.83
CA ILE A 618 16.29 -21.60 9.11
C ILE A 618 16.42 -21.30 10.61
N MET A 619 16.99 -20.14 10.94
CA MET A 619 17.27 -19.74 12.32
C MET A 619 16.81 -18.32 12.66
N GLY A 620 16.97 -17.36 11.74
CA GLY A 620 16.38 -16.04 11.91
C GLY A 620 14.88 -16.06 11.69
N THR A 621 14.17 -15.24 12.46
CA THR A 621 12.72 -15.05 12.31
C THR A 621 12.42 -14.51 10.90
N PRO A 622 11.52 -15.17 10.12
CA PRO A 622 11.06 -14.71 8.82
C PRO A 622 10.34 -13.35 8.87
N VAL A 623 9.97 -12.82 7.71
CA VAL A 623 8.99 -11.73 7.58
C VAL A 623 7.88 -12.15 6.61
N ILE A 624 6.67 -11.63 6.82
CA ILE A 624 5.53 -11.81 5.94
C ILE A 624 5.32 -10.51 5.16
N TYR A 625 5.32 -10.62 3.83
CA TYR A 625 5.08 -9.55 2.88
C TYR A 625 3.73 -9.78 2.20
N PRO A 626 2.71 -8.95 2.48
CA PRO A 626 1.43 -9.01 1.78
C PRO A 626 1.52 -8.30 0.42
N GLU A 627 1.13 -8.98 -0.67
CA GLU A 627 1.10 -8.42 -2.03
C GLU A 627 -0.17 -8.91 -2.78
N ASP A 628 -1.05 -7.96 -3.16
CA ASP A 628 -2.23 -8.22 -4.01
C ASP A 628 -3.10 -9.42 -3.57
N GLY A 629 -3.32 -9.58 -2.27
CA GLY A 629 -4.11 -10.68 -1.68
C GLY A 629 -3.38 -12.02 -1.59
N ASN A 630 -2.07 -12.04 -1.80
CA ASN A 630 -1.19 -13.16 -1.49
C ASN A 630 -0.25 -12.78 -0.34
N GLU A 631 -0.13 -13.66 0.65
CA GLU A 631 0.80 -13.48 1.75
C GLU A 631 2.06 -14.31 1.51
N ILE A 632 3.24 -13.66 1.51
CA ILE A 632 4.52 -14.30 1.17
C ILE A 632 5.47 -14.26 2.37
N ALA A 633 6.00 -15.41 2.79
CA ALA A 633 7.05 -15.49 3.80
C ALA A 633 8.43 -15.44 3.15
N PHE A 634 9.26 -14.49 3.56
CA PHE A 634 10.67 -14.43 3.19
C PHE A 634 11.57 -14.89 4.34
N PHE A 635 12.53 -15.76 4.04
CA PHE A 635 13.49 -16.27 5.01
C PHE A 635 14.77 -16.79 4.36
N TYR A 636 15.86 -16.80 5.14
CA TYR A 636 17.15 -17.35 4.71
C TYR A 636 17.29 -18.81 5.11
N VAL A 637 17.74 -19.62 4.17
CA VAL A 637 17.93 -21.07 4.31
C VAL A 637 19.40 -21.40 4.13
N LYS A 638 20.04 -21.98 5.16
CA LYS A 638 21.36 -22.58 5.00
C LYS A 638 21.23 -23.97 4.39
N SER A 639 21.87 -24.20 3.26
CA SER A 639 21.89 -25.49 2.57
C SER A 639 23.15 -25.64 1.69
N TYR A 640 23.11 -26.57 0.75
CA TYR A 640 24.19 -26.90 -0.18
C TYR A 640 23.93 -26.27 -1.56
N ILE A 641 24.99 -26.02 -2.32
CA ILE A 641 24.83 -25.65 -3.73
C ILE A 641 24.32 -26.87 -4.51
N GLU A 642 23.09 -26.77 -5.00
CA GLU A 642 22.45 -27.83 -5.78
C GLU A 642 23.33 -28.26 -6.96
N ASN A 643 23.48 -29.59 -7.16
CA ASN A 643 24.25 -30.21 -8.25
C ASN A 643 25.76 -29.91 -8.31
N TYR A 644 26.32 -29.10 -7.41
CA TYR A 644 27.74 -28.73 -7.43
C TYR A 644 28.53 -29.27 -6.23
N ARG A 645 27.89 -29.38 -5.06
CA ARG A 645 28.54 -29.87 -3.83
C ARG A 645 27.73 -31.01 -3.23
N GLU A 646 28.35 -32.17 -3.10
CA GLU A 646 27.76 -33.29 -2.39
C GLU A 646 28.15 -33.24 -0.89
N PRO A 647 27.28 -33.73 0.01
CA PRO A 647 27.61 -33.83 1.43
C PRO A 647 28.97 -34.51 1.65
N GLY A 648 29.93 -33.79 2.24
CA GLY A 648 31.25 -34.30 2.63
C GLY A 648 32.45 -33.99 1.72
N GLY A 649 32.29 -33.27 0.60
CA GLY A 649 33.40 -32.93 -0.32
C GLY A 649 33.78 -31.44 -0.32
N ALA A 650 35.05 -31.11 -0.01
CA ALA A 650 35.65 -29.79 0.33
C ALA A 650 35.53 -29.37 1.81
N PHE A 651 36.49 -28.56 2.29
CA PHE A 651 36.71 -28.27 3.72
C PHE A 651 35.41 -27.76 4.36
N PRO A 652 34.97 -28.33 5.49
CA PRO A 652 33.55 -28.49 5.80
C PRO A 652 32.66 -27.22 5.69
N PRO A 653 33.05 -26.03 6.17
CA PRO A 653 32.12 -24.88 6.24
C PRO A 653 31.80 -24.26 4.89
N LEU A 654 32.80 -24.20 4.00
CA LEU A 654 32.68 -23.57 2.68
C LEU A 654 31.76 -24.32 1.73
N ASN A 655 31.25 -25.49 2.11
CA ASN A 655 30.29 -26.25 1.34
C ASN A 655 28.86 -25.76 1.47
N SER A 656 28.54 -25.04 2.55
CA SER A 656 27.23 -24.45 2.75
C SER A 656 27.13 -23.05 2.16
N VAL A 657 25.93 -22.69 1.74
CA VAL A 657 25.55 -21.37 1.22
C VAL A 657 24.22 -20.94 1.84
N TYR A 658 23.92 -19.65 1.73
CA TYR A 658 22.60 -19.13 2.05
C TYR A 658 21.77 -18.87 0.79
N TYR A 659 20.53 -19.35 0.83
CA TYR A 659 19.49 -19.02 -0.13
C TYR A 659 18.46 -18.12 0.54
N LEU A 660 18.02 -17.07 -0.15
CA LEU A 660 16.81 -16.35 0.19
C LEU A 660 15.63 -17.06 -0.48
N TYR A 661 14.66 -17.51 0.33
CA TYR A 661 13.40 -18.07 -0.14
C TYR A 661 12.28 -17.05 0.02
N GLY A 662 11.33 -17.07 -0.90
CA GLY A 662 10.00 -16.48 -0.78
C GLY A 662 8.98 -17.56 -1.04
N VAL A 663 8.00 -17.75 -0.15
CA VAL A 663 6.97 -18.80 -0.30
C VAL A 663 5.59 -18.24 0.02
N TYR A 664 4.56 -18.69 -0.71
CA TYR A 664 3.18 -18.34 -0.38
C TYR A 664 2.75 -19.03 0.92
N LEU A 665 2.17 -18.31 1.87
CA LEU A 665 1.79 -18.85 3.18
C LEU A 665 0.68 -19.91 3.10
N ASP A 666 -0.22 -19.77 2.14
CA ASP A 666 -1.40 -20.62 1.96
C ASP A 666 -1.04 -22.04 1.49
N THR A 667 0.00 -22.18 0.68
CA THR A 667 0.39 -23.40 -0.04
C THR A 667 1.82 -23.86 0.27
N LEU A 668 2.64 -22.97 0.83
CA LEU A 668 4.09 -23.13 1.03
C LEU A 668 4.87 -23.36 -0.28
N GLN A 669 4.30 -23.01 -1.44
CA GLN A 669 5.00 -23.09 -2.72
C GLN A 669 5.97 -21.92 -2.90
N ASP A 670 7.06 -22.16 -3.64
CA ASP A 670 8.05 -21.14 -3.92
C ASP A 670 7.47 -20.03 -4.81
N LEU A 671 7.76 -18.80 -4.43
CA LEU A 671 7.50 -17.63 -5.25
C LEU A 671 8.37 -17.69 -6.52
N TYR A 672 7.80 -17.26 -7.65
CA TYR A 672 8.53 -17.20 -8.90
C TYR A 672 9.85 -16.42 -8.76
N LYS A 673 10.96 -17.00 -9.27
CA LYS A 673 12.36 -16.54 -9.14
C LYS A 673 13.03 -16.73 -7.77
N TYR A 674 12.38 -17.41 -6.83
CA TYR A 674 13.00 -17.89 -5.60
C TYR A 674 13.17 -19.42 -5.68
N PRO A 675 14.17 -20.00 -4.97
CA PRO A 675 15.17 -19.32 -4.13
C PRO A 675 16.25 -18.55 -4.90
N MET A 676 16.75 -17.48 -4.30
CA MET A 676 17.91 -16.70 -4.77
C MET A 676 19.17 -17.09 -4.00
N ILE A 677 20.30 -17.28 -4.69
CA ILE A 677 21.61 -17.47 -4.05
C ILE A 677 22.25 -16.11 -3.72
N ILE A 678 22.73 -15.95 -2.49
CA ILE A 678 23.30 -14.69 -1.99
C ILE A 678 24.82 -14.75 -1.83
N ASP A 679 25.39 -15.96 -1.79
CA ASP A 679 26.82 -16.21 -1.69
C ASP A 679 27.61 -15.65 -2.87
N GLY A 680 28.83 -15.15 -2.58
CA GLY A 680 29.79 -14.68 -3.59
C GLY A 680 29.69 -13.19 -3.93
N GLN A 681 28.81 -12.43 -3.27
CA GLN A 681 28.68 -10.99 -3.48
C GLN A 681 29.79 -10.22 -2.74
N PRO A 682 30.55 -9.34 -3.43
CA PRO A 682 31.49 -8.43 -2.79
C PRO A 682 30.80 -7.40 -1.87
N SER A 683 31.51 -6.98 -0.83
CA SER A 683 31.01 -5.99 0.14
C SER A 683 31.14 -4.55 -0.39
N ASP A 684 30.06 -3.77 -0.29
CA ASP A 684 29.94 -2.38 -0.76
C ASP A 684 31.00 -1.47 -0.12
N ASN A 685 31.31 -1.70 1.15
CA ASN A 685 32.28 -0.92 1.92
C ASN A 685 33.73 -1.46 1.81
N ASP A 686 33.96 -2.67 1.29
CA ASP A 686 35.30 -3.24 1.08
C ASP A 686 35.29 -4.39 0.07
N ILE A 687 35.64 -4.09 -1.19
CA ILE A 687 35.61 -5.07 -2.29
C ILE A 687 36.53 -6.29 -2.10
N ARG A 688 37.52 -6.19 -1.20
CA ARG A 688 38.40 -7.34 -0.87
C ARG A 688 37.62 -8.44 -0.14
N LYS A 689 36.48 -8.07 0.44
CA LYS A 689 35.65 -8.96 1.23
C LYS A 689 34.42 -9.39 0.47
N THR A 690 34.06 -10.65 0.65
CA THR A 690 32.95 -11.28 -0.06
C THR A 690 32.07 -11.99 0.96
N PHE A 691 30.76 -11.92 0.76
CA PHE A 691 29.81 -12.67 1.55
C PHE A 691 29.93 -14.16 1.26
N LEU A 692 30.29 -14.93 2.29
CA LEU A 692 30.47 -16.39 2.23
C LEU A 692 29.55 -17.03 3.28
N GLY A 693 28.39 -17.51 2.84
CA GLY A 693 27.35 -18.07 3.71
C GLY A 693 27.81 -19.25 4.55
N GLY A 694 28.84 -19.96 4.08
CA GLY A 694 29.48 -21.04 4.82
C GLY A 694 30.23 -20.64 6.08
N LEU A 695 30.59 -19.36 6.23
CA LEU A 695 31.41 -18.84 7.33
C LEU A 695 30.63 -17.94 8.29
N VAL A 696 29.37 -17.69 7.99
CA VAL A 696 28.50 -16.80 8.76
C VAL A 696 27.23 -17.51 9.23
N LEU A 697 26.56 -16.95 10.22
CA LEU A 697 25.30 -17.44 10.75
C LEU A 697 24.23 -16.34 10.70
N GLN A 698 23.10 -16.66 10.06
CA GLN A 698 21.90 -15.83 10.03
C GLN A 698 21.01 -16.21 11.22
N ARG A 699 21.08 -15.40 12.28
CA ARG A 699 20.29 -15.56 13.51
C ARG A 699 19.43 -14.35 13.85
N PRO A 700 19.86 -13.10 13.62
CA PRO A 700 18.98 -11.94 13.75
C PRO A 700 17.69 -12.12 12.96
N ALA A 701 16.57 -11.61 13.48
CA ALA A 701 15.35 -11.57 12.70
C ALA A 701 15.51 -10.67 11.47
N LEU A 702 14.75 -10.97 10.42
CA LEU A 702 14.74 -10.15 9.23
C LEU A 702 14.01 -8.83 9.48
N LEU A 703 14.50 -7.78 8.83
CA LEU A 703 13.89 -6.45 8.84
C LEU A 703 13.44 -6.12 7.42
N LEU A 704 12.15 -5.85 7.25
CA LEU A 704 11.59 -5.38 5.98
C LEU A 704 11.35 -3.87 6.06
N LEU A 705 11.97 -3.10 5.16
CA LEU A 705 11.75 -1.66 5.01
C LEU A 705 11.26 -1.37 3.60
N GLY A 706 9.95 -1.19 3.45
CA GLY A 706 9.32 -1.11 2.14
C GLY A 706 9.58 -2.36 1.33
N ASP A 707 10.27 -2.23 0.19
CA ASP A 707 10.66 -3.35 -0.66
C ASP A 707 12.02 -3.95 -0.33
N VAL A 708 12.73 -3.43 0.69
CA VAL A 708 14.10 -3.87 0.98
C VAL A 708 14.14 -4.75 2.22
N LEU A 709 14.57 -5.99 2.02
CA LEU A 709 14.76 -6.99 3.06
C LEU A 709 16.21 -6.96 3.57
N TYR A 710 16.40 -6.61 4.84
CA TYR A 710 17.69 -6.62 5.51
C TYR A 710 17.85 -7.86 6.38
N ALA A 711 19.06 -8.42 6.36
CA ALA A 711 19.47 -9.55 7.17
C ALA A 711 20.85 -9.31 7.78
N GLY A 712 20.96 -9.43 9.10
CA GLY A 712 22.23 -9.45 9.81
C GLY A 712 22.81 -10.86 9.89
N PHE A 713 24.12 -10.97 9.75
CA PHE A 713 24.86 -12.22 9.84
C PHE A 713 26.04 -12.05 10.82
N GLY A 714 26.13 -12.96 11.79
CA GLY A 714 27.26 -13.10 12.70
C GLY A 714 28.29 -14.09 12.16
N GLY A 715 29.46 -14.19 12.81
CA GLY A 715 30.41 -15.25 12.50
C GLY A 715 29.86 -16.63 12.92
N LEU A 716 30.25 -17.67 12.19
CA LEU A 716 29.82 -19.04 12.52
C LEU A 716 30.55 -19.55 13.76
N CYS A 717 29.92 -19.44 14.94
CA CYS A 717 30.39 -19.97 16.23
C CYS A 717 31.81 -19.52 16.59
N ASP A 718 32.09 -18.23 16.42
CA ASP A 718 33.39 -17.61 16.69
C ASP A 718 34.56 -18.20 15.88
N ALA A 719 34.28 -19.03 14.88
CA ALA A 719 35.28 -19.64 14.02
C ALA A 719 35.64 -18.75 12.82
N PHE A 720 36.73 -19.11 12.14
CA PHE A 720 37.16 -18.52 10.86
C PHE A 720 37.46 -17.01 10.93
N ASN A 721 37.33 -16.30 9.80
CA ASN A 721 37.60 -14.86 9.65
C ASN A 721 36.57 -13.95 10.37
N TYR A 722 35.65 -14.49 11.20
CA TYR A 722 34.65 -13.81 12.07
C TYR A 722 34.08 -12.45 11.62
N THR A 723 33.91 -12.23 10.31
CA THR A 723 33.46 -10.94 9.76
C THR A 723 31.95 -10.97 9.58
N GLY A 724 31.24 -10.24 10.44
CA GLY A 724 29.80 -10.03 10.30
C GLY A 724 29.44 -9.30 9.02
N SER A 725 28.22 -9.54 8.53
CA SER A 725 27.71 -8.92 7.31
C SER A 725 26.25 -8.52 7.44
N VAL A 726 25.87 -7.42 6.82
CA VAL A 726 24.48 -7.08 6.51
C VAL A 726 24.26 -7.35 5.03
N VAL A 727 23.20 -8.07 4.70
CA VAL A 727 22.71 -8.23 3.33
C VAL A 727 21.39 -7.48 3.20
N ALA A 728 21.25 -6.66 2.18
CA ALA A 728 20.00 -6.03 1.80
C ALA A 728 19.58 -6.51 0.41
N VAL A 729 18.35 -7.00 0.28
CA VAL A 729 17.78 -7.42 -1.02
C VAL A 729 16.54 -6.58 -1.30
N ASN A 730 16.55 -5.85 -2.40
CA ASN A 730 15.36 -5.18 -2.91
C ASN A 730 14.47 -6.23 -3.59
N LEU A 731 13.32 -6.56 -3.01
CA LEU A 731 12.43 -7.62 -3.46
C LEU A 731 11.82 -7.34 -4.84
N ALA A 732 11.57 -6.06 -5.16
CA ALA A 732 11.00 -5.65 -6.44
C ALA A 732 12.02 -5.75 -7.59
N THR A 733 13.28 -5.35 -7.36
CA THR A 733 14.33 -5.36 -8.40
C THR A 733 15.22 -6.61 -8.36
N GLN A 734 15.19 -7.36 -7.26
CA GLN A 734 16.09 -8.46 -6.91
C GLN A 734 17.57 -8.05 -6.78
N SER A 735 17.83 -6.75 -6.63
CA SER A 735 19.18 -6.23 -6.40
C SER A 735 19.66 -6.61 -4.99
N THR A 736 20.91 -7.08 -4.89
CA THR A 736 21.52 -7.51 -3.62
C THR A 736 22.70 -6.60 -3.29
N TYR A 737 22.73 -6.13 -2.05
CA TYR A 737 23.76 -5.26 -1.49
C TYR A 737 24.34 -5.92 -0.25
N THR A 738 25.64 -5.81 -0.03
CA THR A 738 26.28 -6.42 1.14
C THR A 738 27.23 -5.45 1.81
N TRP A 739 27.28 -5.48 3.14
CA TRP A 739 28.13 -4.62 3.95
C TRP A 739 28.77 -5.42 5.06
N THR A 740 30.07 -5.26 5.28
CA THR A 740 30.79 -6.02 6.30
C THR A 740 31.14 -5.15 7.50
N THR A 741 31.15 -5.74 8.69
CA THR A 741 31.47 -5.06 9.97
C THR A 741 32.91 -4.56 10.09
N GLN A 742 33.73 -4.76 9.06
CA GLN A 742 35.13 -4.36 9.05
C GLN A 742 35.56 -3.99 7.62
N ALA A 743 35.93 -2.74 7.40
CA ALA A 743 36.19 -2.20 6.06
C ALA A 743 37.29 -1.12 6.03
N GLY A 744 37.89 -0.92 4.85
CA GLY A 744 38.85 0.15 4.55
C GLY A 744 40.32 -0.30 4.56
N ASN A 745 41.24 0.49 3.99
CA ASN A 745 42.63 0.07 3.73
C ASN A 745 43.43 -0.39 4.97
N THR A 746 43.02 0.01 6.17
CA THR A 746 43.63 -0.38 7.44
C THR A 746 42.95 -1.59 8.11
N SER A 747 41.86 -2.11 7.53
CA SER A 747 41.25 -3.35 8.00
C SER A 747 42.20 -4.52 7.77
N LEU A 748 42.33 -5.38 8.77
CA LEU A 748 43.04 -6.65 8.65
C LEU A 748 42.32 -7.52 7.63
N TYR A 749 43.09 -8.13 6.75
CA TYR A 749 42.59 -8.98 5.68
C TYR A 749 43.54 -10.17 5.51
N ASN A 750 42.95 -11.36 5.47
CA ASN A 750 43.66 -12.61 5.23
C ASN A 750 42.96 -13.32 4.05
N ASP A 751 43.76 -13.73 3.07
CA ASP A 751 43.27 -14.48 1.90
C ASP A 751 42.76 -15.89 2.30
N ASP A 752 43.19 -16.41 3.46
CA ASP A 752 42.64 -17.62 4.06
C ASP A 752 41.42 -17.30 4.92
N TRP A 753 40.25 -17.34 4.28
CA TRP A 753 38.94 -17.16 4.93
C TRP A 753 38.61 -18.23 5.97
N THR A 754 39.31 -19.37 5.96
CA THR A 754 39.11 -20.48 6.90
C THR A 754 40.06 -20.45 8.09
N ALA A 755 40.95 -19.46 8.15
CA ALA A 755 41.83 -19.24 9.29
C ALA A 755 40.99 -18.89 10.53
N TRP A 756 41.17 -19.67 11.60
CA TRP A 756 40.50 -19.43 12.89
C TRP A 756 40.89 -18.09 13.48
N HIS A 757 39.90 -17.25 13.78
CA HIS A 757 40.09 -15.85 14.18
C HIS A 757 41.01 -15.09 13.21
N GLY A 758 41.02 -15.51 11.95
CA GLY A 758 41.99 -15.11 10.93
C GLY A 758 41.74 -13.73 10.33
N GLY A 759 40.65 -13.06 10.72
CA GLY A 759 40.44 -11.65 10.40
C GLY A 759 39.33 -11.01 11.24
N GLY A 760 38.39 -10.30 10.61
CA GLY A 760 37.52 -9.31 11.27
C GLY A 760 36.90 -9.80 12.56
N ALA A 761 37.01 -9.02 13.63
CA ALA A 761 36.69 -9.49 14.98
C ALA A 761 35.33 -8.99 15.48
N GLY A 762 34.32 -8.94 14.60
CA GLY A 762 32.98 -8.55 15.01
C GLY A 762 31.87 -9.08 14.11
N GLY A 763 30.88 -9.72 14.72
CA GLY A 763 29.69 -10.31 14.14
C GLY A 763 28.42 -9.55 14.51
N ILE A 764 27.32 -9.89 13.84
CA ILE A 764 25.97 -9.38 14.15
C ILE A 764 25.16 -10.56 14.72
N TRP A 765 25.27 -10.80 16.02
CA TRP A 765 24.56 -11.90 16.69
C TRP A 765 23.09 -11.60 17.01
N GLN A 766 22.82 -10.44 17.63
CA GLN A 766 21.50 -9.97 18.09
C GLN A 766 20.54 -11.08 18.54
N ALA A 767 20.80 -11.60 19.73
CA ALA A 767 20.12 -12.71 20.36
C ALA A 767 18.59 -12.53 20.41
N GLY A 768 17.86 -13.09 19.44
CA GLY A 768 16.39 -13.08 19.41
C GLY A 768 15.77 -11.74 19.05
N MET A 769 16.50 -10.88 18.33
CA MET A 769 16.06 -9.56 17.88
C MET A 769 16.41 -9.31 16.41
N GLY A 770 15.55 -8.59 15.71
CA GLY A 770 15.84 -8.07 14.37
C GLY A 770 16.73 -6.84 14.38
N LEU A 771 17.22 -6.44 13.20
CA LEU A 771 17.81 -5.11 13.03
C LEU A 771 16.70 -4.07 13.28
N SER A 772 17.02 -2.96 13.94
CA SER A 772 16.06 -1.89 14.14
C SER A 772 16.20 -0.81 13.08
N SER A 773 15.16 -0.01 12.89
CA SER A 773 15.15 1.08 11.93
C SER A 773 14.28 2.24 12.40
N ASP A 774 14.64 3.44 11.95
CA ASP A 774 13.80 4.62 12.07
C ASP A 774 12.94 4.89 10.82
N GLY A 775 12.75 3.87 9.98
CA GLY A 775 12.05 3.95 8.70
C GLY A 775 12.96 4.30 7.52
N LYS A 776 14.20 4.72 7.78
CA LYS A 776 15.17 5.08 6.75
C LYS A 776 16.51 4.37 6.94
N ASP A 777 17.11 4.53 8.11
CA ASP A 777 18.42 3.98 8.42
C ASP A 777 18.26 2.70 9.25
N VAL A 778 19.24 1.82 9.19
CA VAL A 778 19.24 0.52 9.90
C VAL A 778 20.27 0.58 11.02
N PHE A 779 19.87 0.11 12.19
CA PHE A 779 20.65 0.14 13.41
C PHE A 779 20.83 -1.27 13.96
N PHE A 780 22.04 -1.56 14.41
CA PHE A 780 22.37 -2.86 14.96
C PHE A 780 23.61 -2.79 15.83
N THR A 781 23.81 -3.82 16.64
CA THR A 781 25.02 -3.97 17.45
C THR A 781 25.97 -4.97 16.81
N ILE A 782 27.25 -4.73 16.97
CA ILE A 782 28.34 -5.57 16.48
C ILE A 782 29.08 -6.11 17.69
N ASP A 783 29.06 -7.43 17.87
CA ASP A 783 29.76 -8.15 18.94
C ASP A 783 31.27 -8.18 18.71
N ASN A 784 32.01 -8.70 19.69
CA ASN A 784 33.38 -9.11 19.47
C ASN A 784 33.47 -10.62 19.22
N GLY A 785 34.29 -10.99 18.24
CA GLY A 785 34.86 -12.34 18.22
C GLY A 785 36.11 -12.31 19.08
N GLY A 786 36.39 -13.35 19.88
CA GLY A 786 37.45 -13.39 20.90
C GLY A 786 38.89 -13.00 20.49
N GLY A 787 39.14 -12.62 19.23
CA GLY A 787 40.38 -11.99 18.74
C GLY A 787 40.39 -10.45 18.72
N SER A 788 39.27 -9.74 18.96
CA SER A 788 39.17 -8.27 18.75
C SER A 788 40.06 -7.45 19.68
N THR A 789 40.22 -7.92 20.92
CA THR A 789 40.97 -7.25 21.98
C THR A 789 42.48 -7.28 21.75
N ALA A 790 42.97 -8.15 20.85
CA ALA A 790 44.39 -8.39 20.66
C ALA A 790 45.03 -7.63 19.48
N THR A 791 44.25 -7.16 18.48
CA THR A 791 44.84 -6.80 17.17
C THR A 791 44.80 -5.32 16.78
N THR A 792 44.19 -4.42 17.54
CA THR A 792 44.26 -2.96 17.25
C THR A 792 44.01 -2.08 18.47
N LEU A 793 45.04 -1.37 18.92
CA LEU A 793 45.07 -0.52 20.13
C LEU A 793 44.70 0.95 19.85
N ASP A 794 43.83 1.25 18.86
CA ASP A 794 43.50 2.65 18.57
C ASP A 794 42.60 3.25 19.67
N VAL A 795 43.24 3.85 20.67
CA VAL A 795 42.64 4.57 21.80
C VAL A 795 42.42 6.05 21.49
N THR A 796 42.61 6.48 20.23
CA THR A 796 42.36 7.88 19.87
C THR A 796 40.86 8.16 19.79
N PRO A 797 40.38 9.29 20.32
CA PRO A 797 38.98 9.68 20.15
C PRO A 797 38.58 9.73 18.67
N LYS A 798 37.42 9.17 18.33
CA LYS A 798 36.87 9.16 16.97
C LYS A 798 35.44 9.65 16.96
N GLU A 799 35.15 10.57 16.04
CA GLU A 799 33.78 10.96 15.70
C GLU A 799 33.04 9.78 15.07
N GLY A 800 31.76 9.58 15.43
CA GLY A 800 30.97 8.44 14.96
C GLY A 800 30.73 8.40 13.44
N ARG A 801 30.88 9.55 12.76
CA ARG A 801 30.73 9.64 11.29
C ARG A 801 31.98 9.23 10.51
N LYS A 802 33.10 8.94 11.19
CA LYS A 802 34.37 8.56 10.56
C LYS A 802 34.52 7.04 10.63
N PRO A 803 34.70 6.33 9.51
CA PRO A 803 34.74 4.87 9.52
C PRO A 803 35.89 4.34 10.38
N LEU A 804 35.60 3.32 11.18
CA LEU A 804 36.61 2.57 11.91
C LEU A 804 37.09 1.39 11.07
N ALA A 805 38.37 1.06 11.21
CA ALA A 805 38.96 -0.12 10.58
C ALA A 805 38.34 -1.43 11.12
N VAL A 806 37.84 -1.41 12.36
CA VAL A 806 37.17 -2.52 13.05
C VAL A 806 35.99 -1.92 13.80
N LEU A 807 34.76 -2.42 13.59
CA LEU A 807 33.54 -1.95 14.26
C LEU A 807 33.04 -2.92 15.34
N SER A 808 33.86 -3.86 15.82
CA SER A 808 33.53 -4.66 17.01
C SER A 808 33.21 -3.77 18.20
N GLU A 809 32.35 -4.26 19.09
CA GLU A 809 31.86 -3.49 20.24
C GLU A 809 31.23 -2.15 19.86
N THR A 810 30.39 -2.14 18.82
CA THR A 810 29.70 -0.91 18.43
C THR A 810 28.21 -1.07 18.28
N VAL A 811 27.49 0.03 18.52
CA VAL A 811 26.20 0.28 17.86
C VAL A 811 26.52 0.96 16.54
N ALA A 812 26.04 0.42 15.42
CA ALA A 812 26.24 0.99 14.10
C ALA A 812 24.90 1.47 13.52
N ARG A 813 24.96 2.56 12.74
CA ARG A 813 23.86 3.08 11.92
C ARG A 813 24.30 3.07 10.46
N ILE A 814 23.57 2.38 9.60
CA ILE A 814 23.83 2.30 8.15
C ILE A 814 22.64 2.84 7.35
N THR A 815 22.87 3.16 6.09
CA THR A 815 21.82 3.57 5.14
C THR A 815 22.09 2.93 3.78
N LEU A 816 21.03 2.61 3.03
CA LEU A 816 21.12 2.09 1.67
C LEU A 816 20.87 3.22 0.66
N ASP A 817 21.78 3.36 -0.31
CA ASP A 817 21.74 4.39 -1.34
C ASP A 817 21.71 3.74 -2.73
N GLU A 818 20.54 3.23 -3.12
CA GLU A 818 20.33 2.58 -4.43
C GLU A 818 20.44 3.58 -5.59
N ALA A 819 19.96 4.81 -5.40
CA ALA A 819 19.86 5.82 -6.45
C ALA A 819 21.23 6.26 -7.00
N SER A 820 22.26 6.31 -6.16
CA SER A 820 23.63 6.61 -6.60
C SER A 820 24.44 5.37 -6.99
N GLY A 821 23.90 4.16 -6.77
CA GLY A 821 24.60 2.89 -6.96
C GLY A 821 25.70 2.62 -5.93
N ALA A 822 25.73 3.37 -4.83
CA ALA A 822 26.79 3.30 -3.84
C ALA A 822 26.55 2.27 -2.72
N GLY A 823 25.42 1.55 -2.78
CA GLY A 823 25.10 0.46 -1.86
C GLY A 823 24.93 0.93 -0.42
N ILE A 824 25.32 0.07 0.53
CA ILE A 824 25.19 0.32 1.95
C ILE A 824 26.36 1.16 2.47
N LYS A 825 26.07 2.21 3.25
CA LYS A 825 27.05 3.13 3.85
C LYS A 825 26.89 3.23 5.36
N LEU A 826 28.01 3.38 6.07
CA LEU A 826 28.02 3.75 7.49
C LEU A 826 27.63 5.23 7.62
N VAL A 827 26.66 5.51 8.49
CA VAL A 827 26.20 6.88 8.83
C VAL A 827 26.82 7.34 10.13
N ASP A 828 26.77 6.49 11.17
CA ASP A 828 27.23 6.82 12.51
C ASP A 828 27.53 5.55 13.31
N PHE A 829 28.30 5.67 14.40
CA PHE A 829 28.50 4.58 15.35
C PHE A 829 28.70 5.10 16.79
N PHE A 830 28.50 4.20 17.77
CA PHE A 830 28.91 4.37 19.16
C PHE A 830 29.76 3.20 19.60
N ARG A 831 30.82 3.46 20.38
CA ARG A 831 31.63 2.45 21.06
C ARG A 831 31.80 2.82 22.54
N PRO A 832 31.59 1.88 23.49
CA PRO A 832 31.90 2.11 24.90
C PRO A 832 33.35 2.53 25.12
N SER A 833 33.56 3.52 25.98
CA SER A 833 34.88 4.05 26.35
C SER A 833 35.78 2.98 26.97
N ASP A 834 35.19 2.01 27.67
CA ASP A 834 35.88 0.93 28.39
C ASP A 834 35.96 -0.40 27.65
N TRP A 835 35.63 -0.43 26.35
CA TRP A 835 35.58 -1.66 25.52
C TRP A 835 36.87 -2.51 25.51
N GLN A 836 38.02 -1.92 25.86
CA GLN A 836 39.30 -2.66 25.94
C GLN A 836 39.50 -3.36 27.29
N THR A 837 38.82 -2.87 28.32
CA THR A 837 39.00 -3.28 29.72
C THR A 837 37.84 -4.13 30.24
N ASP A 838 36.80 -4.32 29.43
CA ASP A 838 35.62 -5.14 29.76
C ASP A 838 35.90 -6.65 29.68
N SER A 839 37.14 -7.04 29.36
CA SER A 839 37.57 -8.44 29.27
C SER A 839 36.87 -9.24 28.16
N GLY A 840 36.45 -8.59 27.08
CA GLY A 840 35.78 -9.24 25.94
C GLY A 840 34.28 -9.40 26.15
N GLN A 841 33.68 -8.52 26.96
CA GLN A 841 32.22 -8.47 27.11
C GLN A 841 31.59 -7.69 25.94
N ASP A 842 30.45 -8.16 25.45
CA ASP A 842 29.84 -7.72 24.20
C ASP A 842 28.70 -6.72 24.43
N ILE A 843 28.73 -5.56 23.77
CA ILE A 843 27.53 -4.75 23.49
C ILE A 843 26.67 -5.39 22.38
N GLY A 844 27.26 -6.31 21.62
CA GLY A 844 26.70 -6.93 20.42
C GLY A 844 25.50 -7.85 20.59
N SER A 845 25.28 -8.36 21.80
CA SER A 845 24.34 -9.46 22.00
C SER A 845 22.88 -9.03 21.89
N GLY A 846 22.53 -7.83 22.37
CA GLY A 846 21.14 -7.42 22.57
C GLY A 846 20.53 -6.53 21.48
N GLY A 847 21.30 -6.03 20.51
CA GLY A 847 20.80 -5.07 19.51
C GLY A 847 20.53 -3.67 20.08
N LEU A 848 20.02 -2.76 19.23
CA LEU A 848 19.60 -1.41 19.61
C LEU A 848 18.08 -1.28 19.50
N ALA A 849 17.38 -1.02 20.60
CA ALA A 849 15.96 -0.72 20.57
C ALA A 849 15.77 0.81 20.44
N ILE A 850 15.02 1.24 19.43
CA ILE A 850 14.59 2.64 19.29
C ILE A 850 13.29 2.82 20.06
N LEU A 851 13.21 3.85 20.91
CA LEU A 851 12.03 4.06 21.76
C LEU A 851 11.02 4.99 21.08
N ASP A 852 9.74 4.80 21.41
CA ASP A 852 8.64 5.64 20.93
C ASP A 852 8.86 7.13 21.28
N ASN A 853 9.07 7.96 20.26
CA ASN A 853 9.40 9.37 20.40
C ASN A 853 8.22 10.25 20.87
N SER A 854 6.99 9.72 20.92
CA SER A 854 5.87 10.44 21.52
C SER A 854 6.08 10.65 23.02
N ILE A 855 6.68 9.65 23.69
CA ILE A 855 6.94 9.63 25.14
C ILE A 855 8.44 9.74 25.45
N PHE A 856 9.27 8.87 24.89
CA PHE A 856 10.68 8.73 25.22
C PHE A 856 11.54 9.71 24.41
N LYS A 857 11.59 10.95 24.88
CA LYS A 857 12.43 12.01 24.29
C LYS A 857 13.07 12.90 25.34
N THR A 858 14.26 13.40 25.04
CA THR A 858 14.90 14.42 25.89
C THR A 858 14.07 15.72 25.91
N MET A 859 14.32 16.63 26.86
CA MET A 859 13.64 17.94 26.87
C MET A 859 13.76 18.72 25.56
N ASN A 860 14.85 18.49 24.81
CA ASN A 860 15.09 19.15 23.51
C ASN A 860 14.50 18.37 22.33
N GLY A 861 13.67 17.35 22.58
CA GLY A 861 13.00 16.56 21.54
C GLY A 861 13.89 15.52 20.85
N LYS A 862 15.08 15.23 21.38
CA LYS A 862 15.97 14.20 20.81
C LYS A 862 15.42 12.79 21.06
N ARG A 863 15.45 11.97 20.02
CA ARG A 863 15.02 10.56 20.00
C ARG A 863 16.01 9.68 20.76
N ILE A 864 15.50 8.67 21.47
CA ILE A 864 16.28 7.82 22.36
C ILE A 864 16.39 6.40 21.80
N GLY A 865 17.61 5.86 21.78
CA GLY A 865 17.90 4.44 21.55
C GLY A 865 18.52 3.80 22.79
N VAL A 866 18.35 2.49 22.97
CA VAL A 866 18.91 1.76 24.11
C VAL A 866 19.56 0.46 23.62
N ALA A 867 20.83 0.28 23.96
CA ALA A 867 21.58 -0.95 23.74
C ALA A 867 21.97 -1.57 25.09
N THR A 868 21.92 -2.89 25.16
CA THR A 868 22.34 -3.69 26.31
C THR A 868 23.65 -4.40 26.04
N SER A 869 24.35 -4.80 27.10
CA SER A 869 25.62 -5.50 26.98
C SER A 869 25.71 -6.68 27.94
N THR A 870 26.55 -7.64 27.59
CA THR A 870 27.01 -8.68 28.52
C THR A 870 27.99 -8.11 29.54
N ASN A 871 28.55 -6.92 29.31
CA ASN A 871 29.04 -6.07 30.38
C ASN A 871 27.81 -5.52 31.11
N PRO A 872 27.60 -5.76 32.41
CA PRO A 872 26.39 -5.40 33.16
C PRO A 872 26.05 -3.89 33.15
N LYS A 873 25.67 -3.39 31.98
CA LYS A 873 25.46 -2.00 31.61
C LYS A 873 24.42 -1.95 30.49
N MET A 874 23.64 -0.88 30.50
CA MET A 874 22.86 -0.43 29.36
C MET A 874 23.29 0.97 28.96
N TYR A 875 23.31 1.21 27.66
CA TYR A 875 23.75 2.44 27.02
C TYR A 875 22.55 3.12 26.37
N VAL A 876 22.21 4.31 26.84
CA VAL A 876 21.12 5.15 26.32
C VAL A 876 21.74 6.17 25.37
N THR A 877 21.46 6.02 24.08
CA THR A 877 22.03 6.79 22.98
C THR A 877 21.02 7.78 22.39
N GLU A 878 21.52 8.80 21.69
CA GLU A 878 20.70 9.64 20.81
C GLU A 878 20.68 9.00 19.41
N VAL A 879 19.49 8.68 18.89
CA VAL A 879 19.36 7.96 17.59
C VAL A 879 19.98 8.74 16.43
N ASP A 880 19.91 10.07 16.49
CA ASP A 880 20.43 10.98 15.46
C ASP A 880 21.93 11.28 15.56
N ASN A 881 22.56 10.91 16.68
CA ASN A 881 23.97 11.10 16.94
C ASN A 881 24.42 10.07 17.99
N LEU A 882 24.91 8.92 17.54
CA LEU A 882 25.19 7.78 18.41
C LEU A 882 26.31 8.06 19.42
N GLY A 883 27.26 8.94 19.09
CA GLY A 883 28.22 9.48 20.05
C GLY A 883 29.68 9.04 19.86
N GLY A 884 30.00 8.25 18.82
CA GLY A 884 31.37 7.89 18.46
C GLY A 884 32.13 7.14 19.55
N TYR A 885 33.45 7.34 19.62
CA TYR A 885 34.35 6.77 20.62
C TYR A 885 35.11 7.87 21.37
N LEU A 886 35.06 7.85 22.70
CA LEU A 886 35.67 8.83 23.62
C LEU A 886 35.31 10.30 23.31
N GLN A 887 34.08 10.56 22.86
CA GLN A 887 33.61 11.92 22.53
C GLN A 887 32.96 12.64 23.72
N GLY A 888 32.76 11.96 24.85
CA GLY A 888 32.25 12.53 26.08
C GLY A 888 33.28 13.40 26.80
N LYS A 889 32.82 14.08 27.85
CA LYS A 889 33.68 14.92 28.69
C LYS A 889 34.78 14.07 29.34
N ASP A 890 36.02 14.56 29.30
CA ASP A 890 37.20 13.85 29.85
C ASP A 890 37.45 12.47 29.21
N GLY A 891 36.95 12.25 27.98
CA GLY A 891 37.13 11.01 27.22
C GLY A 891 36.15 9.90 27.60
N THR A 892 35.02 10.23 28.21
CA THR A 892 33.95 9.25 28.50
C THR A 892 33.05 8.97 27.28
N ASP A 893 32.00 8.17 27.47
CA ASP A 893 30.97 7.91 26.45
C ASP A 893 30.24 9.20 26.03
N GLY A 894 30.11 9.42 24.72
CA GLY A 894 29.40 10.57 24.14
C GLY A 894 27.87 10.39 24.08
N ILE A 895 27.27 9.64 25.00
CA ILE A 895 25.86 9.22 24.97
C ILE A 895 25.02 9.95 26.03
N LEU A 896 23.71 9.68 26.06
CA LEU A 896 22.78 10.34 26.97
C LEU A 896 22.90 9.82 28.41
N GLN A 897 23.07 8.51 28.60
CA GLN A 897 23.19 7.89 29.92
C GLN A 897 23.80 6.48 29.83
N THR A 898 24.67 6.13 30.77
CA THR A 898 25.12 4.74 31.01
C THR A 898 24.56 4.28 32.35
N ILE A 899 23.92 3.10 32.40
CA ILE A 899 23.28 2.58 33.61
C ILE A 899 23.83 1.20 33.92
N ALA A 900 24.40 1.02 35.11
CA ALA A 900 24.86 -0.28 35.59
C ALA A 900 23.67 -1.20 35.91
N LEU A 901 23.83 -2.48 35.58
CA LEU A 901 22.84 -3.54 35.75
C LEU A 901 23.34 -4.55 36.80
N GLU A 902 22.41 -5.30 37.41
CA GLU A 902 22.76 -6.33 38.40
C GLU A 902 23.42 -7.58 37.78
N GLY A 903 23.31 -7.75 36.45
CA GLY A 903 23.85 -8.90 35.72
C GLY A 903 23.99 -8.65 34.21
N GLU A 904 24.53 -9.64 33.52
CA GLU A 904 24.77 -9.61 32.07
C GLU A 904 23.45 -9.70 31.30
N VAL A 905 23.33 -8.95 30.21
CA VAL A 905 22.12 -8.98 29.37
C VAL A 905 22.48 -9.38 27.95
N PHE A 906 22.06 -10.58 27.58
CA PHE A 906 22.26 -11.10 26.22
C PHE A 906 21.20 -10.62 25.23
N GLY A 907 19.96 -10.37 25.67
CA GLY A 907 18.87 -9.89 24.83
C GLY A 907 18.69 -8.36 24.85
N ALA A 908 17.71 -7.85 24.11
CA ALA A 908 17.35 -6.43 24.12
C ALA A 908 16.49 -6.05 25.32
N ILE A 909 16.18 -4.76 25.41
CA ILE A 909 15.17 -4.21 26.31
C ILE A 909 13.77 -4.34 25.69
N GLY A 910 12.76 -4.26 26.54
CA GLY A 910 11.39 -3.92 26.11
C GLY A 910 10.95 -2.59 26.66
N SER A 911 10.05 -1.90 25.97
CA SER A 911 9.54 -0.59 26.37
C SER A 911 8.02 -0.60 26.56
N TYR A 912 7.54 0.31 27.40
CA TYR A 912 6.12 0.55 27.63
C TYR A 912 5.88 2.06 27.70
N PRO A 913 5.25 2.68 26.68
CA PRO A 913 5.11 4.12 26.61
C PRO A 913 4.02 4.69 27.54
N LEU A 914 3.04 3.88 27.95
CA LEU A 914 1.95 4.36 28.80
C LEU A 914 2.41 4.58 30.26
N GLU A 915 1.56 5.24 31.04
CA GLU A 915 1.76 5.44 32.50
C GLU A 915 3.09 6.12 32.87
N GLY A 916 3.61 6.98 31.99
CA GLY A 916 4.83 7.76 32.21
C GLY A 916 6.09 7.17 31.61
N GLY A 917 6.02 5.97 31.02
CA GLY A 917 7.13 5.37 30.29
C GLY A 917 8.03 4.49 31.17
N TYR A 918 8.21 3.24 30.76
CA TYR A 918 9.11 2.28 31.41
C TYR A 918 9.92 1.51 30.37
N ILE A 919 11.13 1.10 30.75
CA ILE A 919 11.90 0.07 30.04
C ILE A 919 12.18 -1.11 30.96
N TYR A 920 12.24 -2.30 30.37
CA TYR A 920 12.45 -3.55 31.08
C TYR A 920 13.69 -4.23 30.55
N VAL A 921 14.49 -4.74 31.47
CA VAL A 921 15.73 -5.43 31.19
C VAL A 921 15.71 -6.77 31.91
N ASN A 922 16.17 -7.81 31.24
CA ASN A 922 16.12 -9.18 31.71
C ASN A 922 17.54 -9.77 31.89
N PRO A 923 18.29 -9.42 32.96
CA PRO A 923 19.67 -9.86 33.11
C PRO A 923 19.74 -11.29 33.67
N GLY A 924 20.70 -12.07 33.18
CA GLY A 924 20.87 -13.46 33.57
C GLY A 924 21.20 -13.62 35.06
N ASN A 925 20.66 -14.67 35.71
CA ASN A 925 20.82 -14.94 37.16
C ASN A 925 20.23 -13.86 38.07
N THR A 926 19.51 -12.89 37.52
CA THR A 926 18.92 -11.79 38.28
C THR A 926 17.44 -11.64 37.94
N ALA A 927 16.75 -10.81 38.71
CA ALA A 927 15.33 -10.52 38.49
C ALA A 927 15.13 -9.61 37.28
N LEU A 928 13.99 -9.79 36.60
CA LEU A 928 13.50 -8.83 35.60
C LEU A 928 13.41 -7.46 36.26
N SER A 929 14.05 -6.45 35.67
CA SER A 929 14.18 -5.12 36.26
C SER A 929 13.48 -4.07 35.38
N ALA A 930 12.75 -3.16 36.01
CA ALA A 930 12.05 -2.05 35.38
C ALA A 930 12.71 -0.72 35.73
N TYR A 931 12.84 0.16 34.74
CA TYR A 931 13.37 1.51 34.90
C TYR A 931 12.35 2.52 34.38
N ALA A 932 11.99 3.49 35.23
CA ALA A 932 11.04 4.54 34.90
C ALA A 932 11.71 5.67 34.13
N PHE A 933 11.00 6.18 33.13
CA PHE A 933 11.45 7.30 32.32
C PHE A 933 11.18 8.65 33.02
N THR A 934 12.11 9.58 32.87
CA THR A 934 11.94 10.98 33.25
C THR A 934 12.61 11.87 32.21
N GLN A 935 12.06 13.06 31.97
CA GLN A 935 12.66 14.02 31.05
C GLN A 935 13.86 14.77 31.66
N ASN A 936 14.42 14.32 32.78
CA ASN A 936 15.54 15.00 33.42
C ASN A 936 16.83 14.82 32.61
N ALA A 937 17.48 15.92 32.24
CA ALA A 937 18.70 15.92 31.43
C ALA A 937 19.90 15.21 32.09
N SER A 938 19.89 15.01 33.42
CA SER A 938 20.98 14.30 34.13
C SER A 938 20.78 12.79 34.24
N SER A 939 19.56 12.28 34.08
CA SER A 939 19.24 10.86 34.22
C SER A 939 17.86 10.59 33.60
N LEU A 940 17.84 10.03 32.39
CA LEU A 940 16.60 9.77 31.66
C LEU A 940 15.85 8.56 32.23
N PHE A 941 16.57 7.53 32.68
CA PHE A 941 15.98 6.34 33.29
C PHE A 941 16.51 6.13 34.70
N SER A 942 15.62 5.75 35.62
CA SER A 942 15.96 5.41 37.00
C SER A 942 15.28 4.10 37.43
N PHE A 943 15.93 3.32 38.30
CA PHE A 943 15.42 2.03 38.74
C PHE A 943 14.05 2.20 39.43
N ALA A 944 13.04 1.47 38.96
CA ALA A 944 11.66 1.57 39.44
C ALA A 944 11.19 0.32 40.20
N GLY A 945 11.72 -0.86 39.88
CA GLY A 945 11.42 -2.09 40.59
C GLY A 945 11.94 -3.35 39.89
N LYS A 946 11.75 -4.51 40.52
CA LYS A 946 12.15 -5.80 39.95
C LYS A 946 11.21 -6.94 40.33
N SER A 947 11.27 -8.06 39.60
CA SER A 947 10.53 -9.28 39.96
C SER A 947 11.08 -9.89 41.25
N SER A 948 10.26 -10.70 41.94
CA SER A 948 10.68 -11.39 43.16
C SER A 948 11.65 -12.55 42.87
N GLU A 949 11.40 -13.27 41.79
CA GLU A 949 12.20 -14.44 41.40
C GLU A 949 13.22 -14.07 40.32
N PRO A 950 14.44 -14.62 40.37
CA PRO A 950 15.45 -14.45 39.34
C PRO A 950 15.13 -15.29 38.10
N ASN A 951 15.85 -14.99 37.03
CA ASN A 951 15.75 -15.65 35.73
C ASN A 951 16.98 -16.54 35.51
N GLY A 952 16.82 -17.64 34.78
CA GLY A 952 17.91 -18.57 34.51
C GLY A 952 19.04 -17.92 33.72
N HIS A 953 20.30 -18.11 34.14
CA HIS A 953 21.47 -17.52 33.51
C HIS A 953 21.96 -18.24 32.26
N TRP A 954 22.47 -19.46 32.41
CA TRP A 954 23.05 -20.24 31.31
C TRP A 954 21.95 -20.90 30.51
N GLY A 955 21.39 -20.11 29.59
CA GLY A 955 20.45 -20.60 28.61
C GLY A 955 19.61 -19.50 27.97
N GLY A 956 19.72 -18.24 28.39
CA GLY A 956 19.21 -17.11 27.63
C GLY A 956 17.72 -16.84 27.81
N ALA A 957 17.42 -16.06 28.85
CA ALA A 957 16.12 -15.44 29.03
C ALA A 957 15.76 -14.62 27.78
N GLY A 958 14.49 -14.67 27.38
CA GLY A 958 14.03 -13.92 26.22
C GLY A 958 13.82 -12.44 26.49
N LEU A 959 13.59 -11.74 25.39
CA LEU A 959 13.43 -10.29 25.39
C LEU A 959 12.07 -9.94 26.01
N PRO A 960 12.03 -9.00 26.96
CA PRO A 960 10.77 -8.49 27.48
C PRO A 960 9.90 -8.00 26.33
N THR A 961 8.69 -8.55 26.21
CA THR A 961 7.72 -8.14 25.20
C THR A 961 6.49 -7.61 25.91
N ILE A 962 5.97 -6.47 25.49
CA ILE A 962 4.93 -5.75 26.21
C ILE A 962 3.67 -5.67 25.35
N THR A 963 2.54 -6.03 25.94
CA THR A 963 1.21 -5.85 25.35
C THR A 963 0.37 -4.94 26.23
N SER A 964 -0.67 -4.33 25.67
CA SER A 964 -1.73 -3.64 26.40
C SER A 964 -3.09 -4.04 25.84
N SER A 965 -4.16 -3.76 26.59
CA SER A 965 -5.53 -3.95 26.11
C SER A 965 -6.04 -2.63 25.57
N HIS A 966 -6.35 -2.55 24.27
CA HIS A 966 -6.86 -1.35 23.61
C HIS A 966 -6.02 -0.07 23.87
N GLY A 967 -4.72 -0.21 24.12
CA GLY A 967 -3.82 0.91 24.42
C GLY A 967 -4.12 1.62 25.74
N GLN A 968 -4.88 1.00 26.65
CA GLN A 968 -5.34 1.65 27.88
C GLN A 968 -4.28 1.59 28.99
N SER A 969 -4.10 2.72 29.69
CA SER A 969 -3.25 2.78 30.89
C SER A 969 -3.77 1.83 31.98
N GLY A 970 -2.87 1.15 32.68
CA GLY A 970 -3.18 0.17 33.72
C GLY A 970 -3.38 -1.26 33.19
N THR A 971 -3.37 -1.46 31.88
CA THR A 971 -3.56 -2.77 31.23
C THR A 971 -2.25 -3.38 30.70
N GLY A 972 -1.12 -2.70 30.89
CA GLY A 972 0.18 -3.17 30.40
C GLY A 972 0.63 -4.49 31.05
N ILE A 973 1.05 -5.44 30.22
CA ILE A 973 1.61 -6.73 30.63
C ILE A 973 3.01 -6.88 30.06
N VAL A 974 3.98 -7.19 30.91
CA VAL A 974 5.34 -7.54 30.51
C VAL A 974 5.47 -9.04 30.47
N TRP A 975 5.71 -9.58 29.29
CA TRP A 975 5.93 -11.00 29.03
C TRP A 975 7.43 -11.29 28.95
N ALA A 976 7.87 -12.31 29.67
CA ALA A 976 9.26 -12.75 29.65
C ALA A 976 9.30 -14.27 29.53
N THR A 977 10.16 -14.77 28.64
CA THR A 977 10.43 -16.20 28.51
C THR A 977 11.71 -16.55 29.24
N ASP A 978 11.74 -17.75 29.81
CA ASP A 978 12.85 -18.28 30.56
C ASP A 978 13.02 -19.76 30.23
N VAL A 979 14.26 -20.18 30.01
CA VAL A 979 14.55 -21.56 29.61
C VAL A 979 14.21 -22.60 30.69
N GLN A 980 14.12 -22.19 31.96
CA GLN A 980 13.72 -23.05 33.08
C GLN A 980 12.28 -22.78 33.49
N ALA A 981 11.92 -21.51 33.73
CA ALA A 981 10.60 -21.14 34.25
C ALA A 981 9.49 -21.12 33.17
N GLY A 982 9.84 -21.10 31.89
CA GLY A 982 8.88 -21.01 30.79
C GLY A 982 8.43 -19.58 30.53
N LEU A 983 7.15 -19.41 30.17
CA LEU A 983 6.54 -18.10 29.94
C LEU A 983 6.02 -17.52 31.26
N ARG A 984 6.41 -16.28 31.56
CA ARG A 984 5.92 -15.50 32.70
C ARG A 984 5.35 -14.17 32.25
N ALA A 985 4.43 -13.63 33.03
CA ALA A 985 3.81 -12.33 32.80
C ALA A 985 3.82 -11.50 34.08
N PHE A 986 4.01 -10.20 33.95
CA PHE A 986 4.04 -9.24 35.06
C PHE A 986 3.19 -8.02 34.72
N LYS A 987 2.64 -7.35 35.73
CA LYS A 987 2.11 -6.00 35.54
C LYS A 987 3.24 -5.08 35.09
N ALA A 988 2.98 -4.27 34.05
CA ALA A 988 3.97 -3.34 33.52
C ALA A 988 4.47 -2.34 34.56
N VAL A 989 3.56 -1.71 35.31
CA VAL A 989 3.93 -0.75 36.34
C VAL A 989 4.28 -1.46 37.67
N PRO A 990 5.50 -1.27 38.22
CA PRO A 990 5.86 -1.82 39.53
C PRO A 990 5.01 -1.25 40.66
N VAL A 991 4.66 -2.10 41.64
CA VAL A 991 3.93 -1.71 42.86
C VAL A 991 4.89 -1.77 44.04
N ASN A 992 5.14 -0.63 44.69
CA ASN A 992 6.09 -0.51 45.81
C ASN A 992 7.48 -1.11 45.49
N GLY A 993 8.00 -0.87 44.28
CA GLY A 993 9.31 -1.36 43.83
C GLY A 993 9.32 -2.82 43.37
N THR A 994 8.17 -3.48 43.25
CA THR A 994 8.08 -4.89 42.85
C THR A 994 7.29 -5.04 41.55
N LEU A 995 7.82 -5.77 40.57
CA LEU A 995 7.07 -6.23 39.39
C LEU A 995 6.17 -7.39 39.81
N VAL A 996 4.86 -7.15 39.80
CA VAL A 996 3.86 -8.12 40.29
C VAL A 996 3.60 -9.16 39.21
N GLU A 997 3.93 -10.42 39.49
CA GLU A 997 3.68 -11.54 38.59
C GLU A 997 2.17 -11.82 38.45
N LEU A 998 1.75 -12.14 37.23
CA LEU A 998 0.38 -12.48 36.85
C LEU A 998 0.30 -14.00 36.59
N PRO A 999 -0.76 -14.68 37.10
CA PRO A 999 -0.86 -16.13 37.01
C PRO A 999 -1.07 -16.59 35.56
N LEU A 1000 -0.34 -17.62 35.13
CA LEU A 1000 -0.45 -18.25 33.83
C LEU A 1000 -0.41 -19.78 33.93
N PRO A 1001 -0.98 -20.52 32.96
CA PRO A 1001 -0.68 -21.93 32.78
C PRO A 1001 0.82 -22.16 32.65
N LYS A 1002 1.33 -23.21 33.32
CA LYS A 1002 2.75 -23.55 33.30
C LYS A 1002 3.19 -23.97 31.90
N VAL A 1003 4.25 -23.34 31.39
CA VAL A 1003 4.98 -23.75 30.18
C VAL A 1003 6.29 -24.40 30.62
N GLU A 1004 6.64 -25.56 30.07
CA GLU A 1004 7.82 -26.34 30.49
C GLU A 1004 9.11 -25.78 29.85
N GLY A 1005 9.60 -24.66 30.40
CA GLY A 1005 10.73 -23.92 29.84
C GLY A 1005 10.39 -23.22 28.52
N ALA A 1006 11.34 -22.48 27.95
CA ALA A 1006 11.19 -21.80 26.67
C ALA A 1006 12.46 -21.92 25.83
N VAL A 1007 12.36 -21.65 24.53
CA VAL A 1007 13.54 -21.55 23.65
C VAL A 1007 14.41 -20.36 24.07
N LYS A 1008 15.74 -20.57 24.04
CA LYS A 1008 16.75 -19.55 24.34
C LYS A 1008 16.56 -18.28 23.51
N PHE A 1009 16.43 -17.15 24.20
CA PHE A 1009 16.17 -15.80 23.65
C PHE A 1009 14.83 -15.64 22.89
N GLY A 1010 13.92 -16.61 22.97
CA GLY A 1010 12.66 -16.55 22.23
C GLY A 1010 11.73 -15.47 22.74
N ARG A 1011 10.99 -14.81 21.84
CA ARG A 1011 9.88 -13.92 22.19
C ARG A 1011 8.55 -14.68 22.17
N PRO A 1012 7.61 -14.38 23.07
CA PRO A 1012 6.23 -14.81 22.91
C PRO A 1012 5.59 -14.09 21.73
N VAL A 1013 4.63 -14.75 21.09
CA VAL A 1013 3.91 -14.26 19.90
C VAL A 1013 2.44 -14.18 20.23
N PHE A 1014 1.73 -13.19 19.70
CA PHE A 1014 0.34 -12.93 20.07
C PHE A 1014 -0.55 -12.95 18.84
N GLY A 1015 -1.81 -13.33 19.04
CA GLY A 1015 -2.83 -13.43 17.99
C GLY A 1015 -4.17 -13.77 18.59
N ASN A 1016 -5.22 -13.00 18.26
CA ASN A 1016 -6.59 -13.21 18.71
C ASN A 1016 -6.72 -13.51 20.21
N ARG A 1017 -6.13 -12.64 21.06
CA ARG A 1017 -6.10 -12.75 22.53
C ARG A 1017 -5.41 -14.01 23.07
N LYS A 1018 -4.57 -14.64 22.27
CA LYS A 1018 -3.75 -15.80 22.64
C LYS A 1018 -2.29 -15.44 22.61
N VAL A 1019 -1.52 -16.24 23.34
CA VAL A 1019 -0.06 -16.22 23.30
C VAL A 1019 0.45 -17.58 22.84
N PHE A 1020 1.36 -17.55 21.88
CA PHE A 1020 2.00 -18.70 21.27
C PHE A 1020 3.49 -18.70 21.64
N VAL A 1021 4.02 -19.85 22.04
CA VAL A 1021 5.42 -20.00 22.42
C VAL A 1021 5.90 -21.40 22.10
N VAL A 1022 7.14 -21.54 21.62
CA VAL A 1022 7.81 -22.84 21.59
C VAL A 1022 8.49 -23.08 22.93
N ASP A 1023 8.07 -24.14 23.62
CA ASP A 1023 8.58 -24.47 24.94
C ASP A 1023 9.94 -25.17 24.90
N GLY A 1024 10.54 -25.38 26.08
CA GLY A 1024 11.84 -26.05 26.22
C GLY A 1024 11.82 -27.53 25.82
N GLN A 1025 10.66 -28.12 25.60
CA GLN A 1025 10.48 -29.50 25.16
C GLN A 1025 10.29 -29.64 23.64
N GLY A 1026 10.36 -28.54 22.90
CA GLY A 1026 10.17 -28.55 21.44
C GLY A 1026 8.70 -28.69 21.05
N ARG A 1027 7.79 -28.07 21.80
CA ARG A 1027 6.37 -28.02 21.50
C ARG A 1027 5.93 -26.58 21.25
N LEU A 1028 5.17 -26.35 20.19
CA LEU A 1028 4.42 -25.11 20.00
C LEU A 1028 3.19 -25.15 20.91
N ILE A 1029 3.10 -24.23 21.85
CA ILE A 1029 2.01 -24.12 22.83
C ILE A 1029 1.18 -22.88 22.53
N ALA A 1030 -0.15 -23.03 22.52
CA ALA A 1030 -1.08 -21.91 22.50
C ALA A 1030 -1.80 -21.77 23.85
N LEU A 1031 -1.66 -20.62 24.50
CA LEU A 1031 -2.38 -20.28 25.72
C LEU A 1031 -3.39 -19.17 25.44
N GLY A 1032 -4.56 -19.26 26.07
CA GLY A 1032 -5.55 -18.20 26.01
C GLY A 1032 -6.85 -18.61 26.67
N LYS A 1033 -7.85 -17.73 26.56
CA LYS A 1033 -9.20 -17.97 27.06
C LYS A 1033 -9.99 -18.75 26.01
N ARG A 1034 -10.52 -19.93 26.36
CA ARG A 1034 -11.44 -20.65 25.47
C ARG A 1034 -12.73 -19.83 25.32
N LEU A 1035 -12.97 -19.30 24.12
CA LEU A 1035 -14.24 -18.69 23.78
C LEU A 1035 -15.30 -19.79 23.78
N LYS A 1036 -16.45 -19.52 24.42
CA LYS A 1036 -17.54 -20.49 24.58
C LYS A 1036 -18.45 -20.52 23.37
#